data_AF-A0A7C5FVE4-F1
#
_entry.id   AF-A0A7C5FVE4-F1
#
_cell.length_a   1.000
_cell.length_b   1.000
_cell.length_c   1.000
_cell.angle_alpha   90.00
_cell.angle_beta   90.00
_cell.angle_gamma   90.00
#
_symmetry.space_group_name_H-M   'P 1'
#
loop_
_entity.id
_entity.type
_entity.pdbx_description
1 polymer ?
#
loop_
_entity_poly.entity_id
_entity_poly.type
_entity_poly.pdbx_seq_one_letter_code
_entity_poly.pdbx_strand_id
1 'polypeptide(L)'
;VGVNQWRQEIYNSTNLTNLVDVKALDTNNLGGFALRMADRPISAGVGASNFSCKFTRDIWLNKGTYRFYIHTDDGGRLFVGETKYIDNWNYDGYPSKTATVTLDSAALRTVRLDHYDSGGPAIASVAIVPPKDTIPGADDWKMEIYNSTNFTNLVEVSACQKSNGEGFALNWGERAPGPTANPDNFSIRFSRTWTFAGGLYRFTTTSDEGVKLYIDGQLKIDHWTAHPPAEDTVEVTLTPGDHTVVVEYYDASGSALIALTVSHKAPDFDVRFIERTPRYDRYTVSYQTGIDPNEPGTAKPYLTSEEQSKKRWPTPGEMVTYTAHVKNIGIAPAACPYKWYFDGVEVASGTTPTLEPGEEYSVTHSRPWDNETIDHKIKFSADPDGLVGETFENNNIREDQTNALSVRIHVWQSLYNWFDANAKGYSDTASFDDWAQKLIENMNRLMAEAVYPGTPQGIPERVRLDEVVIEPDSAVDPDPSGIHAPLDLPWDIRYGFTNTLLADQGNGKNYFENNVSYLQTYDPTVVKSLAYQMGLIDYNNLSVLGISNSAQTGIGHPSTLEQSAITTGAPFFSEHEAYALTTNLHKRRGFSGEYLYDVPATIKIRVLDAYRRPMSANVKIYQEYPGKTIPATLRWDLNTDANGIATLPNRSCFGTITTATGHTLKDNPFGLINIKGENGLFFAKITKNTSTDYQFIEILPINIAYWLGYQDEFTYDLQTAILVSKPTTSDLYGVDMYSNTLGFAVGASGKILKWDGNLWSSQSSGCTQSLLGVDISPDGTQAVACGNLGSVTIWNGSSWAKKPYPVTNSMFACAALGSSTFLVGGSAVSGGAYDELYRSTDNGATWTKITAVPSTQSAIRSMSFYDTNKGILAAANAPLYVTSDGGMSWTPSTGISTGEGSFYDCTMPSINTGWTANSAGKVYTSTSAGASWNLFADYGTSRPWNGIDMTASGNGWAVTPSISEYGTTLVRRFENNRWFNMPICTSGTQAPLNDVSCSSDIEGWAVGKGGVLIKLAKQDLRRTAACSSLEEAKSLPDGTFITISENADLYVSAIFPESVYLEKGDRSGAIRVYTNSGAPISSKAELSGILATENGERVINFGTVTPVSGSKLIEPIAMNTRSLGGLPNWIGTSNLAILVRIAGRVTNVGPNWITIDDGSGLIASDGFPGVKIRCDMLSIPNPAPTFAAITGVSTTESVNGQIYKVVRPRNDSDMQQE
;
A
#
# COMPACT_ATOMS: atom_id res chain seq x y z
N VAL A 1 -18.38 -13.00 6.28
CA VAL A 1 -18.85 -12.95 7.68
C VAL A 1 -17.72 -13.44 8.56
N GLY A 2 -17.32 -12.70 9.59
CA GLY A 2 -16.21 -13.11 10.47
C GLY A 2 -16.53 -14.37 11.26
N VAL A 3 -15.51 -15.02 11.83
CA VAL A 3 -15.60 -16.30 12.57
C VAL A 3 -16.54 -16.28 13.79
N ASN A 4 -16.92 -15.08 14.29
CA ASN A 4 -17.72 -14.89 15.50
C ASN A 4 -19.13 -14.28 15.28
N GLN A 5 -19.68 -14.33 14.07
CA GLN A 5 -20.99 -13.75 13.74
C GLN A 5 -21.98 -14.79 13.17
N TRP A 6 -23.28 -14.59 13.41
CA TRP A 6 -24.35 -15.34 12.76
C TRP A 6 -24.54 -14.85 11.33
N ARG A 7 -24.71 -15.77 10.38
CA ARG A 7 -25.10 -15.46 9.00
C ARG A 7 -26.61 -15.52 8.86
N GLN A 8 -27.23 -14.37 8.60
CA GLN A 8 -28.66 -14.23 8.38
C GLN A 8 -28.94 -14.11 6.88
N GLU A 9 -29.55 -15.12 6.29
CA GLU A 9 -30.15 -15.05 4.95
C GLU A 9 -31.61 -14.57 5.06
N ILE A 10 -32.00 -13.58 4.26
CA ILE A 10 -33.32 -12.97 4.29
C ILE A 10 -34.02 -13.25 2.97
N TYR A 11 -35.24 -13.76 3.04
CA TYR A 11 -36.05 -14.20 1.90
C TYR A 11 -37.36 -13.42 1.84
N ASN A 12 -37.72 -12.91 0.66
CA ASN A 12 -39.00 -12.23 0.45
C ASN A 12 -40.12 -13.23 0.10
N SER A 13 -40.24 -14.24 0.94
CA SER A 13 -41.31 -15.24 0.94
C SER A 13 -41.35 -15.89 2.33
N THR A 14 -42.44 -16.57 2.69
CA THR A 14 -42.57 -17.25 3.99
C THR A 14 -42.05 -18.69 4.01
N ASN A 15 -41.41 -19.15 2.93
CA ASN A 15 -41.00 -20.54 2.75
C ASN A 15 -39.51 -20.71 2.39
N LEU A 16 -38.67 -19.73 2.71
CA LEU A 16 -37.22 -19.70 2.43
C LEU A 16 -36.89 -19.80 0.93
N THR A 17 -37.72 -19.18 0.08
CA THR A 17 -37.45 -19.01 -1.36
C THR A 17 -37.30 -17.53 -1.69
N ASN A 18 -36.65 -17.18 -2.80
CA ASN A 18 -36.39 -15.79 -3.19
C ASN A 18 -35.49 -15.04 -2.17
N LEU A 19 -34.22 -15.48 -2.06
CA LEU A 19 -33.19 -14.84 -1.23
C LEU A 19 -32.94 -13.41 -1.71
N VAL A 20 -33.09 -12.43 -0.82
CA VAL A 20 -32.93 -11.00 -1.12
C VAL A 20 -31.67 -10.42 -0.50
N ASP A 21 -31.27 -10.89 0.68
CA ASP A 21 -30.14 -10.30 1.40
C ASP A 21 -29.44 -11.30 2.32
N VAL A 22 -28.16 -11.03 2.65
CA VAL A 22 -27.35 -11.80 3.59
C VAL A 22 -26.60 -10.85 4.52
N LYS A 23 -26.97 -10.86 5.81
CA LYS A 23 -26.36 -10.01 6.84
C LYS A 23 -25.51 -10.81 7.83
N ALA A 24 -24.54 -10.13 8.44
CA ALA A 24 -23.85 -10.61 9.62
C ALA A 24 -24.55 -10.05 10.87
N LEU A 25 -24.76 -10.90 11.88
CA LEU A 25 -25.36 -10.53 13.14
C LEU A 25 -24.41 -10.87 14.29
N ASP A 26 -24.15 -9.90 15.16
CA ASP A 26 -23.28 -10.11 16.32
C ASP A 26 -23.90 -11.10 17.31
N THR A 27 -23.01 -11.81 17.99
CA THR A 27 -23.39 -12.86 18.93
C THR A 27 -23.60 -12.27 20.31
N ASN A 28 -24.58 -12.79 21.05
CA ASN A 28 -24.68 -12.48 22.48
C ASN A 28 -23.68 -13.31 23.29
N ASN A 29 -23.52 -12.95 24.56
CA ASN A 29 -22.55 -13.57 25.49
C ASN A 29 -22.75 -15.10 25.70
N LEU A 30 -23.82 -15.70 25.18
CA LEU A 30 -24.13 -17.13 25.26
C LEU A 30 -24.06 -17.83 23.89
N GLY A 31 -23.47 -17.19 22.87
CA GLY A 31 -23.28 -17.74 21.53
C GLY A 31 -24.55 -17.74 20.65
N GLY A 32 -25.68 -17.28 21.18
CA GLY A 32 -26.96 -17.11 20.47
C GLY A 32 -27.16 -15.69 19.91
N PHE A 33 -28.42 -15.35 19.61
CA PHE A 33 -28.82 -13.99 19.25
C PHE A 33 -30.28 -13.73 19.65
N ALA A 34 -30.66 -12.46 19.78
CA ALA A 34 -32.05 -12.04 19.91
C ALA A 34 -32.30 -10.85 19.00
N LEU A 35 -33.17 -11.03 18.01
CA LEU A 35 -33.47 -10.02 17.00
C LEU A 35 -34.96 -9.71 17.04
N ARG A 36 -35.28 -8.49 17.44
CA ARG A 36 -36.63 -7.92 17.30
C ARG A 36 -36.68 -7.18 15.98
N MET A 37 -37.47 -7.68 15.05
CA MET A 37 -37.59 -7.12 13.70
C MET A 37 -38.72 -6.08 13.62
N ALA A 38 -39.63 -6.07 14.59
CA ALA A 38 -40.76 -5.14 14.70
C ALA A 38 -41.60 -5.06 13.40
N ASP A 39 -42.54 -4.14 13.32
CA ASP A 39 -43.47 -3.92 12.21
C ASP A 39 -42.81 -3.23 10.99
N ARG A 40 -41.49 -3.38 10.81
CA ARG A 40 -40.71 -2.69 9.76
C ARG A 40 -39.95 -3.67 8.86
N PRO A 41 -39.71 -3.30 7.59
CA PRO A 41 -38.92 -4.12 6.65
C PRO A 41 -37.52 -4.43 7.19
N ILE A 42 -37.16 -5.72 7.20
CA ILE A 42 -35.85 -6.17 7.70
C ILE A 42 -34.70 -5.97 6.70
N SER A 43 -35.02 -5.85 5.40
CA SER A 43 -34.09 -5.42 4.37
C SER A 43 -34.83 -4.76 3.20
N ALA A 44 -34.09 -4.01 2.37
CA ALA A 44 -34.65 -3.35 1.20
C ALA A 44 -35.20 -4.41 0.21
N GLY A 45 -36.46 -4.27 -0.20
CA GLY A 45 -37.12 -5.22 -1.10
C GLY A 45 -37.80 -6.42 -0.42
N VAL A 46 -37.83 -6.47 0.91
CA VAL A 46 -38.57 -7.46 1.71
C VAL A 46 -39.71 -6.74 2.45
N GLY A 47 -40.93 -7.27 2.43
CA GLY A 47 -42.05 -6.67 3.17
C GLY A 47 -41.82 -6.65 4.69
N ALA A 48 -42.49 -5.72 5.40
CA ALA A 48 -42.53 -5.74 6.87
C ALA A 48 -43.19 -7.00 7.45
N SER A 49 -43.97 -7.69 6.61
CA SER A 49 -44.48 -9.03 6.86
C SER A 49 -44.42 -9.87 5.59
N ASN A 50 -44.67 -11.18 5.70
CA ASN A 50 -44.59 -12.16 4.60
C ASN A 50 -43.15 -12.45 4.13
N PHE A 51 -42.23 -12.58 5.08
CA PHE A 51 -40.83 -12.89 4.81
C PHE A 51 -40.38 -14.11 5.62
N SER A 52 -39.17 -14.58 5.34
CA SER A 52 -38.52 -15.60 6.15
C SER A 52 -37.02 -15.35 6.25
N CYS A 53 -36.41 -15.84 7.31
CA CYS A 53 -34.98 -15.74 7.55
C CYS A 53 -34.41 -17.12 7.83
N LYS A 54 -33.17 -17.36 7.38
CA LYS A 54 -32.35 -18.50 7.80
C LYS A 54 -31.10 -17.97 8.49
N PHE A 55 -30.99 -18.27 9.78
CA PHE A 55 -29.84 -17.94 10.60
C PHE A 55 -28.95 -19.16 10.71
N THR A 56 -27.68 -19.03 10.34
CA THR A 56 -26.70 -20.13 10.38
C THR A 56 -25.42 -19.69 11.06
N ARG A 57 -24.86 -20.57 11.88
CA ARG A 57 -23.52 -20.42 12.42
C ARG A 57 -22.92 -21.78 12.71
N ASP A 58 -21.65 -21.94 12.38
CA ASP A 58 -20.86 -23.09 12.82
C ASP A 58 -20.36 -22.83 14.23
N ILE A 59 -20.78 -23.68 15.17
CA ILE A 59 -20.48 -23.55 16.59
C ILE A 59 -19.78 -24.81 17.05
N TRP A 60 -18.62 -24.65 17.70
CA TRP A 60 -17.97 -25.77 18.35
C TRP A 60 -18.78 -26.17 19.59
N LEU A 61 -19.49 -27.29 19.51
CA LEU A 61 -20.30 -27.82 20.60
C LEU A 61 -19.60 -29.05 21.17
N ASN A 62 -19.32 -29.01 22.47
CA ASN A 62 -18.71 -30.11 23.18
C ASN A 62 -19.70 -31.28 23.32
N LYS A 63 -19.18 -32.46 23.68
CA LYS A 63 -20.03 -33.58 24.10
C LYS A 63 -20.88 -33.15 25.30
N GLY A 64 -22.19 -33.41 25.25
CA GLY A 64 -23.10 -33.14 26.36
C GLY A 64 -24.51 -32.76 25.92
N THR A 65 -25.38 -32.51 26.89
CA THR A 65 -26.81 -32.25 26.68
C THR A 65 -27.12 -30.76 26.78
N TYR A 66 -27.31 -30.12 25.63
CA TYR A 66 -27.66 -28.71 25.51
C TYR A 66 -29.17 -28.53 25.58
N ARG A 67 -29.61 -27.37 26.10
CA ARG A 67 -30.98 -26.90 25.95
C ARG A 67 -31.01 -25.66 25.08
N PHE A 68 -31.68 -25.76 23.94
CA PHE A 68 -31.91 -24.64 23.05
C PHE A 68 -33.28 -24.04 23.34
N TYR A 69 -33.35 -22.72 23.32
CA TYR A 69 -34.59 -21.96 23.38
C TYR A 69 -34.71 -21.17 22.07
N ILE A 70 -35.86 -21.25 21.43
CA ILE A 70 -36.20 -20.33 20.34
C ILE A 70 -37.44 -19.55 20.73
N HIS A 71 -37.43 -18.26 20.44
CA HIS A 71 -38.61 -17.41 20.54
C HIS A 71 -38.81 -16.78 19.16
N THR A 72 -39.89 -17.18 18.50
CA THR A 72 -40.23 -16.71 17.16
C THR A 72 -41.65 -16.17 17.13
N ASP A 73 -41.85 -15.12 16.36
CA ASP A 73 -43.14 -14.53 16.00
C ASP A 73 -43.06 -14.23 14.50
N ASP A 74 -43.62 -15.02 13.57
CA ASP A 74 -44.52 -16.17 13.75
C ASP A 74 -43.78 -17.52 13.99
N GLY A 75 -43.42 -18.26 12.93
CA GLY A 75 -42.96 -19.65 13.04
C GLY A 75 -41.44 -19.80 13.04
N GLY A 76 -40.95 -20.94 13.56
CA GLY A 76 -39.53 -21.24 13.73
C GLY A 76 -39.19 -22.73 13.66
N ARG A 77 -38.06 -23.07 13.02
CA ARG A 77 -37.49 -24.43 13.03
C ARG A 77 -36.02 -24.39 13.42
N LEU A 78 -35.64 -25.23 14.38
CA LEU A 78 -34.27 -25.32 14.88
C LEU A 78 -33.61 -26.62 14.40
N PHE A 79 -32.40 -26.49 13.87
CA PHE A 79 -31.53 -27.59 13.48
C PHE A 79 -30.17 -27.47 14.19
N VAL A 80 -29.59 -28.62 14.53
CA VAL A 80 -28.19 -28.74 14.98
C VAL A 80 -27.54 -29.83 14.15
N GLY A 81 -26.56 -29.45 13.32
CA GLY A 81 -26.11 -30.26 12.18
C GLY A 81 -27.25 -30.44 11.18
N GLU A 82 -27.44 -31.67 10.69
CA GLU A 82 -28.54 -32.01 9.78
C GLU A 82 -29.85 -32.35 10.50
N THR A 83 -29.82 -32.51 11.83
CA THR A 83 -30.98 -32.95 12.61
C THR A 83 -31.88 -31.78 13.01
N LYS A 84 -33.18 -31.90 12.72
CA LYS A 84 -34.23 -30.95 13.10
C LYS A 84 -34.79 -31.29 14.48
N TYR A 85 -34.68 -30.36 15.43
CA TYR A 85 -35.10 -30.55 16.83
C TYR A 85 -36.36 -29.77 17.20
N ILE A 86 -36.64 -28.67 16.52
CA ILE A 86 -37.92 -27.95 16.64
C ILE A 86 -38.47 -27.77 15.23
N ASP A 87 -39.72 -28.15 15.02
CA ASP A 87 -40.42 -28.06 13.74
C ASP A 87 -41.75 -27.32 13.88
N ASN A 88 -41.69 -26.01 14.14
CA ASN A 88 -42.88 -25.19 14.35
C ASN A 88 -43.04 -24.16 13.23
N TRP A 89 -43.33 -24.61 12.01
CA TRP A 89 -43.54 -23.74 10.85
C TRP A 89 -45.00 -23.32 10.67
N ASN A 90 -45.66 -22.88 11.75
CA ASN A 90 -47.02 -22.37 11.76
C ASN A 90 -47.14 -21.23 12.80
N TYR A 91 -48.20 -20.40 12.71
CA TYR A 91 -48.51 -19.38 13.72
C TYR A 91 -49.16 -20.03 14.95
N ASP A 92 -48.57 -19.83 16.14
CA ASP A 92 -49.09 -20.41 17.38
C ASP A 92 -49.07 -19.46 18.60
N GLY A 93 -49.05 -18.13 18.36
CA GLY A 93 -49.16 -17.12 19.42
C GLY A 93 -47.89 -16.91 20.25
N TYR A 94 -46.72 -17.00 19.60
CA TYR A 94 -45.37 -16.67 20.11
C TYR A 94 -44.90 -17.36 21.42
N PRO A 95 -45.24 -18.63 21.74
CA PRO A 95 -44.64 -19.29 22.87
C PRO A 95 -43.16 -19.62 22.60
N SER A 96 -42.28 -19.37 23.57
CA SER A 96 -40.90 -19.88 23.53
C SER A 96 -40.92 -21.41 23.41
N LYS A 97 -40.21 -21.96 22.42
CA LYS A 97 -40.04 -23.40 22.25
C LYS A 97 -38.68 -23.83 22.74
N THR A 98 -38.60 -25.04 23.28
CA THR A 98 -37.34 -25.58 23.81
C THR A 98 -37.04 -26.92 23.16
N ALA A 99 -35.76 -27.19 22.90
CA ALA A 99 -35.27 -28.50 22.50
C ALA A 99 -34.10 -28.92 23.37
N THR A 100 -34.06 -30.21 23.71
CA THR A 100 -32.91 -30.83 24.36
C THR A 100 -32.11 -31.57 23.30
N VAL A 101 -30.84 -31.21 23.13
CA VAL A 101 -29.93 -31.75 22.12
C VAL A 101 -28.79 -32.44 22.83
N THR A 102 -28.69 -33.76 22.72
CA THR A 102 -27.58 -34.53 23.30
C THR A 102 -26.56 -34.84 22.23
N LEU A 103 -25.33 -34.39 22.44
CA LEU A 103 -24.20 -34.58 21.55
C LEU A 103 -23.26 -35.63 22.16
N ASP A 104 -22.92 -36.63 21.38
CA ASP A 104 -22.07 -37.77 21.76
C ASP A 104 -20.57 -37.49 21.63
N SER A 105 -20.21 -36.46 20.87
CA SER A 105 -18.83 -36.01 20.62
C SER A 105 -18.74 -34.49 20.47
N ALA A 106 -17.59 -33.94 20.85
CA ALA A 106 -17.25 -32.54 20.64
C ALA A 106 -16.88 -32.33 19.16
N ALA A 107 -17.59 -31.43 18.48
CA ALA A 107 -17.35 -31.14 17.07
C ALA A 107 -17.89 -29.76 16.70
N LEU A 108 -17.36 -29.19 15.63
CA LEU A 108 -17.99 -28.07 14.95
C LEU A 108 -19.32 -28.53 14.35
N ARG A 109 -20.42 -27.86 14.71
CA ARG A 109 -21.78 -28.18 14.24
C ARG A 109 -22.47 -26.90 13.78
N THR A 110 -23.10 -26.95 12.62
CA THR A 110 -23.95 -25.85 12.16
C THR A 110 -25.23 -25.80 12.98
N VAL A 111 -25.45 -24.72 13.73
CA VAL A 111 -26.75 -24.42 14.32
C VAL A 111 -27.52 -23.55 13.35
N ARG A 112 -28.76 -23.95 13.04
CA ARG A 112 -29.64 -23.22 12.12
C ARG A 112 -31.00 -22.95 12.73
N LEU A 113 -31.41 -21.68 12.73
CA LEU A 113 -32.79 -21.27 12.98
C LEU A 113 -33.40 -20.80 11.66
N ASP A 114 -34.40 -21.50 11.17
CA ASP A 114 -35.29 -20.97 10.15
C ASP A 114 -36.43 -20.23 10.85
N HIS A 115 -36.86 -19.10 10.32
CA HIS A 115 -37.98 -18.31 10.85
C HIS A 115 -38.83 -17.75 9.69
N TYR A 116 -40.15 -17.65 9.86
CA TYR A 116 -41.01 -16.87 8.95
C TYR A 116 -41.95 -15.94 9.72
N ASP A 117 -42.34 -14.87 9.04
CA ASP A 117 -43.37 -13.93 9.45
C ASP A 117 -44.43 -13.79 8.34
N SER A 118 -45.70 -13.78 8.72
CA SER A 118 -46.88 -13.68 7.86
C SER A 118 -47.82 -12.52 8.23
N GLY A 119 -47.47 -11.74 9.26
CA GLY A 119 -48.23 -10.55 9.68
C GLY A 119 -48.05 -10.19 11.15
N GLY A 120 -47.71 -8.94 11.45
CA GLY A 120 -47.53 -8.45 12.83
C GLY A 120 -46.06 -8.20 13.18
N PRO A 121 -45.73 -8.03 14.48
CA PRO A 121 -44.35 -7.80 14.90
C PRO A 121 -43.50 -9.05 14.77
N ALA A 122 -42.44 -9.03 13.96
CA ALA A 122 -41.58 -10.19 13.83
C ALA A 122 -40.48 -10.26 14.91
N ILE A 123 -40.24 -11.46 15.45
CA ILE A 123 -39.16 -11.74 16.41
C ILE A 123 -38.49 -13.06 16.05
N ALA A 124 -37.17 -13.11 16.15
CA ALA A 124 -36.42 -14.36 16.13
C ALA A 124 -35.29 -14.31 17.16
N SER A 125 -35.25 -15.29 18.05
CA SER A 125 -34.11 -15.51 18.94
C SER A 125 -33.75 -16.99 19.04
N VAL A 126 -32.46 -17.23 19.27
CA VAL A 126 -31.95 -18.53 19.71
C VAL A 126 -31.05 -18.30 20.91
N ALA A 127 -31.35 -18.99 22.02
CA ALA A 127 -30.46 -19.10 23.16
C ALA A 127 -29.96 -20.53 23.28
N ILE A 128 -28.65 -20.67 23.45
CA ILE A 128 -27.97 -21.96 23.58
C ILE A 128 -27.54 -22.08 25.03
N VAL A 129 -28.21 -22.94 25.79
CA VAL A 129 -27.84 -23.23 27.17
C VAL A 129 -27.00 -24.51 27.16
N PRO A 130 -25.69 -24.43 27.46
CA PRO A 130 -24.84 -25.61 27.55
C PRO A 130 -25.30 -26.58 28.65
N PRO A 131 -24.88 -27.86 28.60
CA PRO A 131 -25.18 -28.83 29.65
C PRO A 131 -24.89 -28.29 31.03
N LYS A 132 -25.86 -28.45 31.92
CA LYS A 132 -25.88 -27.93 33.30
C LYS A 132 -24.82 -28.54 34.23
N ASP A 133 -23.88 -29.35 33.72
CA ASP A 133 -22.93 -30.13 34.51
C ASP A 133 -21.45 -30.04 34.05
N THR A 134 -21.06 -29.05 33.24
CA THR A 134 -19.62 -28.80 32.99
C THR A 134 -19.23 -27.37 33.34
N ILE A 135 -18.51 -27.26 34.46
CA ILE A 135 -17.45 -26.31 34.83
C ILE A 135 -17.27 -25.13 33.84
N PRO A 136 -17.31 -23.86 34.31
CA PRO A 136 -16.88 -22.70 33.51
C PRO A 136 -15.56 -23.00 32.79
N GLY A 137 -15.35 -22.49 31.58
CA GLY A 137 -14.02 -22.55 30.97
C GLY A 137 -12.98 -22.04 31.96
N ALA A 138 -11.78 -22.63 32.00
CA ALA A 138 -10.76 -22.29 33.00
C ALA A 138 -10.43 -20.78 33.07
N ASP A 139 -10.78 -20.02 32.03
CA ASP A 139 -10.55 -18.59 31.90
C ASP A 139 -11.74 -17.68 32.23
N ASP A 140 -12.94 -18.21 32.49
CA ASP A 140 -14.15 -17.41 32.74
C ASP A 140 -14.46 -17.26 34.24
N TRP A 141 -15.17 -16.20 34.61
CA TRP A 141 -15.68 -16.01 35.97
C TRP A 141 -16.94 -16.86 36.19
N LYS A 142 -16.91 -17.76 37.17
CA LYS A 142 -18.12 -18.46 37.64
C LYS A 142 -19.04 -17.44 38.32
N MET A 143 -20.30 -17.36 37.90
CA MET A 143 -21.29 -16.43 38.42
C MET A 143 -22.45 -17.19 39.07
N GLU A 144 -22.62 -17.09 40.39
CA GLU A 144 -23.76 -17.67 41.12
C GLU A 144 -24.76 -16.56 41.46
N ILE A 145 -25.99 -16.61 40.92
CA ILE A 145 -27.02 -15.58 41.07
C ILE A 145 -28.13 -16.04 42.02
N TYR A 146 -28.49 -15.18 42.96
CA TYR A 146 -29.43 -15.44 44.03
C TYR A 146 -30.56 -14.40 44.03
N ASN A 147 -31.82 -14.83 44.19
CA ASN A 147 -32.96 -13.92 44.38
C ASN A 147 -33.13 -13.53 45.85
N SER A 148 -32.06 -12.98 46.41
CA SER A 148 -32.00 -12.30 47.70
C SER A 148 -30.69 -11.49 47.74
N THR A 149 -30.60 -10.51 48.64
CA THR A 149 -29.36 -9.73 48.85
C THR A 149 -28.35 -10.39 49.80
N ASN A 150 -28.64 -11.61 50.26
CA ASN A 150 -27.84 -12.31 51.29
C ASN A 150 -27.44 -13.74 50.87
N PHE A 151 -27.32 -14.01 49.57
CA PHE A 151 -26.92 -15.30 49.01
C PHE A 151 -27.82 -16.48 49.42
N THR A 152 -29.09 -16.21 49.72
CA THR A 152 -30.12 -17.24 49.86
C THR A 152 -30.95 -17.34 48.57
N ASN A 153 -31.56 -18.50 48.28
CA ASN A 153 -32.34 -18.70 47.06
C ASN A 153 -31.51 -18.57 45.76
N LEU A 154 -30.55 -19.48 45.56
CA LEU A 154 -29.80 -19.61 44.30
C LEU A 154 -30.75 -19.94 43.15
N VAL A 155 -30.81 -19.07 42.15
CA VAL A 155 -31.69 -19.23 40.98
C VAL A 155 -30.93 -19.60 39.71
N GLU A 156 -29.67 -19.18 39.60
CA GLU A 156 -28.88 -19.38 38.39
C GLU A 156 -27.39 -19.56 38.70
N VAL A 157 -26.72 -20.43 37.95
CA VAL A 157 -25.26 -20.49 37.89
C VAL A 157 -24.88 -20.33 36.42
N SER A 158 -24.04 -19.34 36.14
CA SER A 158 -23.64 -18.94 34.79
C SER A 158 -22.13 -18.65 34.76
N ALA A 159 -21.64 -18.20 33.61
CA ALA A 159 -20.26 -17.74 33.43
C ALA A 159 -20.26 -16.32 32.86
N CYS A 160 -19.30 -15.51 33.27
CA CYS A 160 -19.03 -14.18 32.72
C CYS A 160 -17.64 -14.19 32.07
N GLN A 161 -17.58 -13.77 30.81
CA GLN A 161 -16.31 -13.65 30.08
C GLN A 161 -15.45 -12.54 30.68
N LYS A 162 -14.14 -12.80 30.78
CA LYS A 162 -13.17 -11.78 31.19
C LYS A 162 -13.10 -10.64 30.15
N SER A 163 -12.85 -9.41 30.62
CA SER A 163 -12.54 -8.26 29.75
C SER A 163 -11.05 -8.21 29.39
N ASN A 164 -10.64 -7.30 28.48
CA ASN A 164 -9.23 -7.02 28.19
C ASN A 164 -8.55 -6.46 29.47
N GLY A 165 -7.85 -7.33 30.21
CA GLY A 165 -7.36 -7.05 31.57
C GLY A 165 -7.75 -8.10 32.62
N GLU A 166 -8.35 -9.22 32.21
CA GLU A 166 -8.63 -10.43 33.01
C GLU A 166 -9.68 -10.29 34.15
N GLY A 167 -10.11 -9.07 34.47
CA GLY A 167 -11.28 -8.75 35.28
C GLY A 167 -12.62 -8.87 34.53
N PHE A 168 -13.65 -8.15 34.97
CA PHE A 168 -14.98 -8.11 34.32
C PHE A 168 -15.67 -6.76 34.51
N ALA A 169 -16.64 -6.43 33.65
CA ALA A 169 -17.48 -5.24 33.78
C ALA A 169 -18.90 -5.53 33.30
N LEU A 170 -19.88 -5.40 34.19
CA LEU A 170 -21.28 -5.74 33.98
C LEU A 170 -22.16 -4.57 34.40
N ASN A 171 -23.01 -4.12 33.48
CA ASN A 171 -23.98 -3.06 33.73
C ASN A 171 -25.34 -3.54 33.21
N TRP A 172 -26.26 -3.81 34.13
CA TRP A 172 -27.61 -4.26 33.79
C TRP A 172 -28.62 -3.11 33.78
N GLY A 173 -28.27 -1.94 34.33
CA GLY A 173 -29.24 -0.88 34.60
C GLY A 173 -30.39 -1.45 35.43
N GLU A 174 -31.64 -1.15 35.07
CA GLU A 174 -32.83 -1.65 35.76
C GLU A 174 -33.26 -3.09 35.34
N ARG A 175 -32.37 -3.87 34.71
CA ARG A 175 -32.68 -5.23 34.22
C ARG A 175 -32.13 -6.30 35.16
N ALA A 176 -32.78 -7.47 35.16
CA ALA A 176 -32.29 -8.63 35.90
C ALA A 176 -30.99 -9.20 35.32
N PRO A 177 -30.09 -9.75 36.16
CA PRO A 177 -28.80 -10.30 35.72
C PRO A 177 -28.89 -11.65 34.98
N GLY A 178 -30.08 -12.25 34.96
CA GLY A 178 -30.36 -13.51 34.27
C GLY A 178 -31.87 -13.74 34.11
N PRO A 179 -32.30 -14.63 33.20
CA PRO A 179 -33.71 -14.89 32.91
C PRO A 179 -34.53 -15.43 34.09
N THR A 180 -33.86 -15.93 35.13
CA THR A 180 -34.50 -16.46 36.36
C THR A 180 -34.33 -15.55 37.57
N ALA A 181 -33.60 -14.45 37.41
CA ALA A 181 -33.31 -13.49 38.46
C ALA A 181 -34.34 -12.35 38.52
N ASN A 182 -34.49 -11.74 39.70
CA ASN A 182 -35.26 -10.52 39.87
C ASN A 182 -34.47 -9.31 39.34
N PRO A 183 -35.14 -8.25 38.84
CA PRO A 183 -34.48 -6.99 38.48
C PRO A 183 -33.80 -6.28 39.66
N ASP A 184 -34.39 -6.39 40.84
CA ASP A 184 -33.88 -5.86 42.11
C ASP A 184 -33.86 -6.97 43.17
N ASN A 185 -33.21 -6.72 44.31
CA ASN A 185 -33.14 -7.63 45.45
C ASN A 185 -32.48 -8.97 45.10
N PHE A 186 -31.34 -8.89 44.41
CA PHE A 186 -30.53 -10.05 44.06
C PHE A 186 -29.10 -9.90 44.58
N SER A 187 -28.37 -11.01 44.59
CA SER A 187 -26.93 -11.01 44.85
C SER A 187 -26.23 -11.97 43.92
N ILE A 188 -24.95 -11.71 43.68
CA ILE A 188 -24.12 -12.48 42.77
C ILE A 188 -22.78 -12.78 43.44
N ARG A 189 -22.34 -14.04 43.37
CA ARG A 189 -20.97 -14.43 43.72
C ARG A 189 -20.20 -14.79 42.46
N PHE A 190 -19.19 -14.00 42.16
CA PHE A 190 -18.19 -14.26 41.13
C PHE A 190 -17.02 -15.04 41.76
N SER A 191 -16.53 -16.08 41.08
CA SER A 191 -15.32 -16.79 41.52
C SER A 191 -14.49 -17.26 40.33
N ARG A 192 -13.16 -17.15 40.45
CA ARG A 192 -12.21 -17.64 39.46
C ARG A 192 -10.90 -18.05 40.15
N THR A 193 -10.25 -19.09 39.63
CA THR A 193 -8.85 -19.37 39.91
C THR A 193 -8.02 -18.72 38.81
N TRP A 194 -7.09 -17.85 39.20
CA TRP A 194 -6.31 -17.02 38.30
C TRP A 194 -4.82 -17.18 38.64
N THR A 195 -4.02 -17.57 37.66
CA THR A 195 -2.56 -17.64 37.77
C THR A 195 -1.92 -16.25 37.68
N PHE A 196 -1.14 -15.86 38.69
CA PHE A 196 -0.38 -14.61 38.72
C PHE A 196 1.12 -14.88 38.60
N ALA A 197 1.87 -13.93 38.03
CA ALA A 197 3.33 -13.99 37.95
C ALA A 197 4.02 -13.78 39.31
N GLY A 198 3.24 -13.41 40.34
CA GLY A 198 3.73 -12.98 41.64
C GLY A 198 4.21 -11.53 41.62
N GLY A 199 4.05 -10.83 42.73
CA GLY A 199 4.32 -9.40 42.82
C GLY A 199 3.17 -8.62 43.44
N LEU A 200 3.25 -7.31 43.43
CA LEU A 200 2.22 -6.44 43.98
C LEU A 200 1.12 -6.22 42.92
N TYR A 201 -0.13 -6.43 43.26
CA TYR A 201 -1.27 -6.20 42.38
C TYR A 201 -2.24 -5.22 43.01
N ARG A 202 -2.81 -4.32 42.21
CA ARG A 202 -3.93 -3.46 42.63
C ARG A 202 -5.23 -4.00 42.07
N PHE A 203 -6.18 -4.29 42.94
CA PHE A 203 -7.55 -4.66 42.61
C PHE A 203 -8.46 -3.46 42.84
N THR A 204 -9.33 -3.17 41.87
CA THR A 204 -10.32 -2.09 41.93
C THR A 204 -11.70 -2.65 41.60
N THR A 205 -12.68 -2.44 42.48
CA THR A 205 -14.09 -2.75 42.22
C THR A 205 -14.89 -1.47 42.01
N THR A 206 -15.83 -1.50 41.06
CA THR A 206 -16.84 -0.43 40.89
C THR A 206 -18.22 -1.06 41.04
N SER A 207 -19.05 -0.61 41.99
CA SER A 207 -20.35 -1.25 42.23
C SER A 207 -21.49 -0.28 42.56
N ASP A 208 -22.70 -0.68 42.16
CA ASP A 208 -24.00 -0.12 42.53
C ASP A 208 -24.92 -1.33 42.73
N GLU A 209 -25.10 -1.89 43.93
CA GLU A 209 -24.73 -1.38 45.25
C GLU A 209 -23.56 -2.16 45.88
N GLY A 210 -23.78 -2.91 46.96
CA GLY A 210 -22.71 -3.36 47.86
C GLY A 210 -21.79 -4.44 47.28
N VAL A 211 -20.50 -4.41 47.67
CA VAL A 211 -19.45 -5.30 47.16
C VAL A 211 -18.51 -5.81 48.25
N LYS A 212 -17.99 -7.02 48.06
CA LYS A 212 -16.85 -7.60 48.80
C LYS A 212 -15.88 -8.28 47.84
N LEU A 213 -14.58 -8.15 48.10
CA LEU A 213 -13.52 -8.85 47.36
C LEU A 213 -12.73 -9.75 48.29
N TYR A 214 -12.54 -11.01 47.92
CA TYR A 214 -11.67 -11.95 48.60
C TYR A 214 -10.59 -12.47 47.67
N ILE A 215 -9.38 -12.61 48.21
CA ILE A 215 -8.24 -13.24 47.56
C ILE A 215 -7.75 -14.37 48.46
N ASP A 216 -7.73 -15.60 47.95
CA ASP A 216 -7.44 -16.83 48.70
C ASP A 216 -8.25 -16.97 49.99
N GLY A 217 -9.54 -16.59 49.91
CA GLY A 217 -10.47 -16.61 51.03
C GLY A 217 -10.27 -15.48 52.06
N GLN A 218 -9.29 -14.59 51.87
CA GLN A 218 -9.08 -13.42 52.74
C GLN A 218 -9.87 -12.23 52.21
N LEU A 219 -10.70 -11.61 53.05
CA LEU A 219 -11.45 -10.40 52.72
C LEU A 219 -10.51 -9.20 52.56
N LYS A 220 -10.57 -8.53 51.40
CA LYS A 220 -9.71 -7.39 51.03
C LYS A 220 -10.47 -6.09 50.84
N ILE A 221 -11.71 -6.15 50.33
CA ILE A 221 -12.64 -5.01 50.24
C ILE A 221 -13.94 -5.44 50.92
N ASP A 222 -14.51 -4.57 51.77
CA ASP A 222 -15.80 -4.78 52.42
C ASP A 222 -16.63 -3.49 52.43
N HIS A 223 -17.47 -3.33 51.41
CA HIS A 223 -18.39 -2.21 51.25
C HIS A 223 -19.82 -2.75 51.05
N TRP A 224 -20.30 -3.51 52.03
CA TRP A 224 -21.57 -4.25 51.94
C TRP A 224 -22.80 -3.44 52.41
N THR A 225 -22.91 -2.20 51.95
CA THR A 225 -24.03 -1.29 52.25
C THR A 225 -24.63 -0.72 50.97
N ALA A 226 -25.89 -0.29 51.00
CA ALA A 226 -26.53 0.29 49.83
C ALA A 226 -25.90 1.66 49.51
N HIS A 227 -25.45 1.87 48.28
CA HIS A 227 -24.76 3.08 47.85
C HIS A 227 -24.90 3.30 46.33
N PRO A 228 -24.87 4.56 45.85
CA PRO A 228 -24.74 4.84 44.41
C PRO A 228 -23.39 4.31 43.87
N PRO A 229 -23.13 4.36 42.54
CA PRO A 229 -21.89 3.84 41.96
C PRO A 229 -20.64 4.36 42.68
N ALA A 230 -19.87 3.46 43.27
CA ALA A 230 -18.67 3.76 44.04
C ALA A 230 -17.48 2.89 43.60
N GLU A 231 -16.26 3.43 43.70
CA GLU A 231 -15.02 2.71 43.45
C GLU A 231 -14.27 2.41 44.76
N ASP A 232 -13.85 1.16 44.92
CA ASP A 232 -13.06 0.68 46.05
C ASP A 232 -11.77 0.01 45.56
N THR A 233 -10.64 0.27 46.22
CA THR A 233 -9.32 -0.23 45.80
C THR A 233 -8.55 -0.90 46.93
N VAL A 234 -7.75 -1.91 46.59
CA VAL A 234 -6.84 -2.57 47.52
C VAL A 234 -5.58 -3.06 46.80
N GLU A 235 -4.44 -3.00 47.47
CA GLU A 235 -3.18 -3.56 46.98
C GLU A 235 -2.86 -4.86 47.72
N VAL A 236 -2.48 -5.89 46.96
CA VAL A 236 -2.24 -7.23 47.46
C VAL A 236 -0.96 -7.77 46.83
N THR A 237 0.02 -8.15 47.66
CA THR A 237 1.18 -8.91 47.19
C THR A 237 0.78 -10.37 47.03
N LEU A 238 0.97 -10.91 45.82
CA LEU A 238 0.68 -12.29 45.46
C LEU A 238 1.98 -13.06 45.25
N THR A 239 1.96 -14.35 45.54
CA THR A 239 3.03 -15.27 45.14
C THR A 239 2.84 -15.65 43.66
N PRO A 240 3.88 -16.12 42.96
CA PRO A 240 3.68 -16.72 41.65
C PRO A 240 2.80 -17.98 41.76
N GLY A 241 1.86 -18.16 40.83
CA GLY A 241 0.98 -19.34 40.76
C GLY A 241 -0.51 -19.01 40.89
N ASP A 242 -1.30 -20.04 41.12
CA ASP A 242 -2.76 -19.96 41.14
C ASP A 242 -3.30 -19.34 42.43
N HIS A 243 -4.11 -18.29 42.29
CA HIS A 243 -4.84 -17.64 43.37
C HIS A 243 -6.35 -17.70 43.13
N THR A 244 -7.13 -17.83 44.19
CA THR A 244 -8.60 -17.82 44.10
C THR A 244 -9.13 -16.42 44.36
N VAL A 245 -9.80 -15.83 43.38
CA VAL A 245 -10.43 -14.51 43.51
C VAL A 245 -11.95 -14.68 43.58
N VAL A 246 -12.58 -14.07 44.58
CA VAL A 246 -14.04 -14.08 44.77
C VAL A 246 -14.54 -12.66 44.90
N VAL A 247 -15.53 -12.28 44.11
CA VAL A 247 -16.27 -11.01 44.27
C VAL A 247 -17.69 -11.36 44.67
N GLU A 248 -18.14 -10.79 45.77
CA GLU A 248 -19.52 -10.86 46.23
C GLU A 248 -20.16 -9.49 45.96
N TYR A 249 -21.37 -9.49 45.40
CA TYR A 249 -22.09 -8.29 44.99
C TYR A 249 -23.58 -8.43 45.34
N TYR A 250 -24.25 -7.34 45.71
CA TYR A 250 -25.71 -7.29 45.78
C TYR A 250 -26.29 -6.00 45.23
N ASP A 251 -27.53 -6.11 44.78
CA ASP A 251 -28.37 -5.00 44.37
C ASP A 251 -29.68 -5.05 45.18
N ALA A 252 -30.01 -4.00 45.94
CA ALA A 252 -31.29 -3.91 46.65
C ALA A 252 -32.39 -3.22 45.83
N SER A 253 -32.04 -2.21 45.04
CA SER A 253 -32.97 -1.48 44.18
C SER A 253 -32.26 -0.58 43.17
N GLY A 254 -32.85 -0.41 41.98
CA GLY A 254 -32.46 0.63 41.04
C GLY A 254 -31.59 0.11 39.89
N SER A 255 -30.47 0.77 39.62
CA SER A 255 -29.57 0.38 38.54
C SER A 255 -28.46 -0.51 39.06
N ALA A 256 -28.33 -1.72 38.51
CA ALA A 256 -27.30 -2.66 38.91
C ALA A 256 -26.04 -2.56 38.04
N LEU A 257 -24.87 -2.35 38.69
CA LEU A 257 -23.55 -2.33 38.05
C LEU A 257 -22.49 -2.98 38.95
N ILE A 258 -21.60 -3.77 38.34
CA ILE A 258 -20.41 -4.30 38.99
C ILE A 258 -19.24 -4.44 38.00
N ALA A 259 -18.06 -3.98 38.39
CA ALA A 259 -16.82 -4.20 37.66
C ALA A 259 -15.67 -4.56 38.60
N LEU A 260 -14.73 -5.36 38.10
CA LEU A 260 -13.43 -5.64 38.71
C LEU A 260 -12.34 -5.37 37.67
N THR A 261 -11.35 -4.54 38.03
CA THR A 261 -10.10 -4.37 37.27
C THR A 261 -8.90 -4.73 38.15
N VAL A 262 -7.87 -5.32 37.55
CA VAL A 262 -6.65 -5.73 38.26
C VAL A 262 -5.43 -5.27 37.45
N SER A 263 -4.45 -4.67 38.13
CA SER A 263 -3.20 -4.21 37.51
C SER A 263 -1.98 -4.76 38.26
N HIS A 264 -1.02 -5.33 37.51
CA HIS A 264 0.27 -5.75 38.05
C HIS A 264 1.15 -4.52 38.29
N LYS A 265 1.73 -4.40 39.48
CA LYS A 265 2.67 -3.36 39.87
C LYS A 265 4.09 -3.92 39.76
N ALA A 266 4.60 -4.01 38.53
CA ALA A 266 5.93 -4.52 38.20
C ALA A 266 6.92 -3.38 37.86
N PRO A 267 8.24 -3.62 38.02
CA PRO A 267 9.26 -2.85 37.32
C PRO A 267 9.14 -3.03 35.80
N ASP A 268 9.81 -2.17 35.04
CA ASP A 268 9.93 -2.23 33.59
C ASP A 268 11.17 -1.42 33.19
N PHE A 269 12.23 -2.09 32.78
CA PHE A 269 13.55 -1.55 32.47
C PHE A 269 13.63 -1.24 30.98
N ASP A 270 13.67 0.04 30.65
CA ASP A 270 13.90 0.50 29.29
C ASP A 270 15.38 0.85 29.12
N VAL A 271 16.06 0.18 28.19
CA VAL A 271 17.38 0.60 27.74
C VAL A 271 17.19 1.73 26.72
N ARG A 272 17.22 2.97 27.19
CA ARG A 272 16.88 4.16 26.40
C ARG A 272 17.77 4.34 25.18
N PHE A 273 19.09 4.29 25.36
CA PHE A 273 20.10 4.42 24.30
C PHE A 273 21.51 4.03 24.77
N ILE A 274 22.44 3.89 23.82
CA ILE A 274 23.89 3.70 24.07
C ILE A 274 24.66 4.93 23.57
N GLU A 275 25.15 5.75 24.50
CA GLU A 275 26.04 6.88 24.22
C GLU A 275 27.46 6.39 23.89
N ARG A 276 28.17 7.07 22.98
CA ARG A 276 29.60 6.85 22.72
C ARG A 276 30.42 8.12 22.92
N THR A 277 31.41 8.09 23.81
CA THR A 277 32.36 9.19 24.05
C THR A 277 33.83 8.77 23.84
N PRO A 278 34.74 9.70 23.50
CA PRO A 278 34.48 11.11 23.17
C PRO A 278 33.72 11.27 21.84
N ARG A 279 32.97 12.37 21.74
CA ARG A 279 32.32 12.78 20.49
C ARG A 279 33.25 13.71 19.70
N TYR A 280 33.03 13.79 18.40
CA TYR A 280 33.87 14.56 17.49
C TYR A 280 33.05 15.57 16.73
N ASP A 281 33.61 16.70 16.34
CA ASP A 281 32.83 17.73 15.67
C ASP A 281 32.41 17.28 14.26
N ARG A 282 31.20 17.64 13.83
CA ARG A 282 30.80 17.59 12.41
C ARG A 282 31.43 18.75 11.63
N TYR A 283 31.55 18.65 10.30
CA TYR A 283 32.08 19.76 9.51
C TYR A 283 31.18 20.98 9.57
N THR A 284 31.73 22.14 9.92
CA THR A 284 31.08 23.44 9.75
C THR A 284 31.55 24.07 8.46
N VAL A 285 30.70 24.02 7.44
CA VAL A 285 31.05 24.43 6.07
C VAL A 285 30.69 25.89 5.85
N SER A 286 31.70 26.69 5.46
CA SER A 286 31.50 28.06 4.99
C SER A 286 31.34 28.09 3.48
N TYR A 287 30.68 29.12 2.96
CA TYR A 287 30.38 29.23 1.53
C TYR A 287 30.90 30.54 0.96
N GLN A 288 31.68 30.46 -0.11
CA GLN A 288 32.11 31.62 -0.89
C GLN A 288 31.05 31.91 -1.97
N THR A 289 30.34 33.01 -1.83
CA THR A 289 29.24 33.43 -2.72
C THR A 289 29.72 34.46 -3.75
N GLY A 290 28.89 34.72 -4.79
CA GLY A 290 29.14 35.78 -5.77
C GLY A 290 30.29 35.51 -6.74
N ILE A 291 30.71 34.25 -6.89
CA ILE A 291 31.82 33.85 -7.76
C ILE A 291 31.40 33.86 -9.23
N ASP A 292 30.20 33.36 -9.53
CA ASP A 292 29.59 33.48 -10.86
C ASP A 292 28.69 34.73 -10.90
N PRO A 293 29.04 35.77 -11.66
CA PRO A 293 28.20 36.96 -11.78
C PRO A 293 26.86 36.70 -12.50
N ASN A 294 26.72 35.59 -13.22
CA ASN A 294 25.49 35.21 -13.91
C ASN A 294 24.60 34.27 -13.08
N GLU A 295 25.15 33.69 -12.01
CA GLU A 295 24.48 32.70 -11.15
C GLU A 295 24.72 33.02 -9.66
N PRO A 296 24.28 34.19 -9.15
CA PRO A 296 24.67 34.69 -7.82
C PRO A 296 24.21 33.82 -6.65
N GLY A 297 23.24 32.91 -6.87
CA GLY A 297 22.79 31.92 -5.90
C GLY A 297 23.72 30.72 -5.71
N THR A 298 24.75 30.58 -6.56
CA THR A 298 25.74 29.50 -6.45
C THR A 298 26.89 29.88 -5.52
N ALA A 299 27.43 28.89 -4.81
CA ALA A 299 28.52 29.11 -3.87
C ALA A 299 29.48 27.92 -3.83
N LYS A 300 30.75 28.20 -3.50
CA LYS A 300 31.75 27.16 -3.27
C LYS A 300 31.91 26.87 -1.79
N PRO A 301 31.80 25.60 -1.36
CA PRO A 301 32.03 25.24 0.02
C PRO A 301 33.53 25.31 0.35
N TYR A 302 33.88 25.81 1.53
CA TYR A 302 35.25 25.76 2.05
C TYR A 302 35.23 25.62 3.58
N LEU A 303 36.32 25.11 4.14
CA LEU A 303 36.55 25.05 5.57
C LEU A 303 37.55 26.13 5.97
N THR A 304 37.31 26.82 7.08
CA THR A 304 38.32 27.71 7.69
C THR A 304 39.51 26.87 8.19
N SER A 305 40.68 27.49 8.38
CA SER A 305 41.85 26.79 8.91
C SER A 305 41.59 26.17 10.29
N GLU A 306 40.73 26.80 11.10
CA GLU A 306 40.29 26.28 12.38
C GLU A 306 39.45 25.00 12.19
N GLU A 307 38.44 25.03 11.32
CA GLU A 307 37.59 23.87 11.05
C GLU A 307 38.35 22.69 10.45
N GLN A 308 39.38 22.95 9.64
CA GLN A 308 40.25 21.90 9.08
C GLN A 308 41.09 21.21 10.16
N SER A 309 41.37 21.87 11.28
CA SER A 309 42.22 21.34 12.36
C SER A 309 41.47 20.48 13.38
N LYS A 310 40.13 20.57 13.43
CA LYS A 310 39.29 19.83 14.38
C LYS A 310 39.33 18.32 14.10
N LYS A 311 39.42 17.53 15.18
CA LYS A 311 39.39 16.07 15.11
C LYS A 311 37.98 15.58 14.80
N ARG A 312 37.86 14.65 13.85
CA ARG A 312 36.58 14.18 13.27
C ARG A 312 36.28 12.72 13.58
N TRP A 313 37.27 11.95 14.00
CA TRP A 313 37.14 10.51 14.23
C TRP A 313 38.09 10.05 15.34
N PRO A 314 37.77 8.96 16.08
CA PRO A 314 38.73 8.35 16.96
C PRO A 314 39.98 7.89 16.21
N THR A 315 41.14 8.14 16.82
CA THR A 315 42.40 7.57 16.34
C THR A 315 42.55 6.15 16.85
N PRO A 316 43.09 5.19 16.06
CA PRO A 316 43.42 3.86 16.56
C PRO A 316 44.24 3.93 17.86
N GLY A 317 43.82 3.20 18.88
CA GLY A 317 44.35 3.19 20.24
C GLY A 317 43.69 4.15 21.22
N GLU A 318 42.84 5.06 20.76
CA GLU A 318 42.10 5.99 21.63
C GLU A 318 41.02 5.27 22.43
N MET A 319 40.89 5.60 23.71
CA MET A 319 39.85 5.01 24.56
C MET A 319 38.49 5.58 24.20
N VAL A 320 37.57 4.68 23.84
CA VAL A 320 36.16 4.98 23.64
C VAL A 320 35.36 4.34 24.77
N THR A 321 34.37 5.07 25.28
CA THR A 321 33.45 4.62 26.34
C THR A 321 32.04 4.58 25.77
N TYR A 322 31.39 3.43 25.94
CA TYR A 322 29.99 3.21 25.68
C TYR A 322 29.23 3.31 27.00
N THR A 323 28.16 4.10 27.03
CA THR A 323 27.30 4.29 28.21
C THR A 323 25.88 3.87 27.87
N ALA A 324 25.39 2.79 28.46
CA ALA A 324 23.98 2.41 28.37
C ALA A 324 23.17 3.15 29.44
N HIS A 325 22.06 3.75 29.05
CA HIS A 325 21.13 4.46 29.93
C HIS A 325 19.90 3.59 30.17
N VAL A 326 19.75 3.08 31.40
CA VAL A 326 18.65 2.17 31.78
C VAL A 326 17.71 2.89 32.72
N LYS A 327 16.41 2.90 32.42
CA LYS A 327 15.40 3.57 33.24
C LYS A 327 14.31 2.60 33.66
N ASN A 328 13.89 2.65 34.91
CA ASN A 328 12.71 1.90 35.35
C ASN A 328 11.44 2.71 35.01
N ILE A 329 10.79 2.42 33.88
CA ILE A 329 9.51 3.01 33.46
C ILE A 329 8.29 2.30 34.07
N GLY A 330 8.54 1.27 34.88
CA GLY A 330 7.55 0.53 35.63
C GLY A 330 7.02 1.30 36.82
N ILE A 331 6.27 0.61 37.66
CA ILE A 331 5.58 1.20 38.82
C ILE A 331 5.98 0.55 40.15
N ALA A 332 7.00 -0.31 40.13
CA ALA A 332 7.63 -0.88 41.31
C ALA A 332 9.16 -0.79 41.25
N PRO A 333 9.85 -0.63 42.38
CA PRO A 333 11.31 -0.55 42.43
C PRO A 333 11.97 -1.92 42.22
N ALA A 334 13.07 -1.97 41.48
CA ALA A 334 13.86 -3.20 41.28
C ALA A 334 15.31 -2.91 40.90
N ALA A 335 16.21 -3.83 41.23
CA ALA A 335 17.59 -3.83 40.73
C ALA A 335 17.66 -4.65 39.43
N CYS A 336 18.40 -4.16 38.44
CA CYS A 336 18.46 -4.73 37.09
C CYS A 336 19.80 -5.47 36.88
N PRO A 337 19.82 -6.80 36.68
CA PRO A 337 21.02 -7.47 36.19
C PRO A 337 21.28 -7.08 34.73
N TYR A 338 22.54 -6.98 34.31
CA TYR A 338 22.89 -6.57 32.95
C TYR A 338 24.10 -7.30 32.37
N LYS A 339 24.20 -7.33 31.03
CA LYS A 339 25.35 -7.82 30.26
C LYS A 339 25.67 -6.87 29.10
N TRP A 340 26.98 -6.65 28.87
CA TRP A 340 27.54 -6.02 27.68
C TRP A 340 28.11 -7.09 26.75
N TYR A 341 27.89 -6.92 25.45
CA TYR A 341 28.47 -7.75 24.41
C TYR A 341 29.18 -6.91 23.36
N PHE A 342 30.30 -7.41 22.87
CA PHE A 342 31.02 -6.86 21.71
C PHE A 342 31.13 -7.96 20.66
N ASP A 343 30.60 -7.73 19.47
CA ASP A 343 30.47 -8.73 18.39
C ASP A 343 29.85 -10.06 18.87
N GLY A 344 28.86 -9.97 19.76
CA GLY A 344 28.17 -11.12 20.35
C GLY A 344 28.93 -11.82 21.49
N VAL A 345 30.14 -11.38 21.83
CA VAL A 345 30.93 -11.91 22.96
C VAL A 345 30.67 -11.09 24.21
N GLU A 346 30.34 -11.72 25.34
CA GLU A 346 30.18 -11.01 26.62
C GLU A 346 31.51 -10.38 27.05
N VAL A 347 31.49 -9.07 27.31
CA VAL A 347 32.68 -8.27 27.71
C VAL A 347 32.56 -7.68 29.11
N ALA A 348 31.36 -7.56 29.66
CA ALA A 348 31.11 -7.16 31.04
C ALA A 348 29.70 -7.58 31.49
N SER A 349 29.50 -7.75 32.79
CA SER A 349 28.19 -8.02 33.38
C SER A 349 28.13 -7.52 34.83
N GLY A 350 26.91 -7.31 35.35
CA GLY A 350 26.72 -6.77 36.69
C GLY A 350 25.25 -6.61 37.07
N THR A 351 24.99 -5.80 38.10
CA THR A 351 23.63 -5.46 38.56
C THR A 351 23.60 -4.00 38.97
N THR A 352 22.56 -3.25 38.58
CA THR A 352 22.35 -1.87 39.02
C THR A 352 21.99 -1.83 40.50
N PRO A 353 22.08 -0.66 41.17
CA PRO A 353 21.30 -0.43 42.39
C PRO A 353 19.79 -0.62 42.14
N THR A 354 19.01 -0.73 43.21
CA THR A 354 17.54 -0.68 43.09
C THR A 354 17.13 0.67 42.50
N LEU A 355 16.43 0.63 41.37
CA LEU A 355 15.90 1.80 40.67
C LEU A 355 14.44 2.00 41.06
N GLU A 356 14.10 3.17 41.58
CA GLU A 356 12.72 3.58 41.83
C GLU A 356 11.97 3.83 40.50
N PRO A 357 10.62 3.78 40.48
CA PRO A 357 9.83 4.18 39.31
C PRO A 357 10.22 5.56 38.79
N GLY A 358 10.61 5.62 37.51
CA GLY A 358 11.11 6.79 36.81
C GLY A 358 12.61 7.06 36.96
N GLU A 359 13.34 6.33 37.81
CA GLU A 359 14.77 6.48 38.03
C GLU A 359 15.59 5.91 36.87
N GLU A 360 16.65 6.63 36.48
CA GLU A 360 17.61 6.21 35.44
C GLU A 360 18.99 5.94 36.05
N TYR A 361 19.67 4.92 35.54
CA TYR A 361 21.04 4.58 35.88
C TYR A 361 21.87 4.29 34.64
N SER A 362 23.10 4.80 34.63
CA SER A 362 24.05 4.61 33.52
C SER A 362 25.08 3.54 33.82
N VAL A 363 25.29 2.62 32.88
CA VAL A 363 26.33 1.58 32.94
C VAL A 363 27.35 1.85 31.85
N THR A 364 28.65 1.71 32.14
CA THR A 364 29.71 2.02 31.17
C THR A 364 30.56 0.81 30.81
N HIS A 365 31.06 0.78 29.58
CA HIS A 365 32.09 -0.12 29.10
C HIS A 365 33.09 0.65 28.22
N SER A 366 34.39 0.57 28.51
CA SER A 366 35.42 1.29 27.76
C SER A 366 36.40 0.32 27.09
N ARG A 367 36.80 0.64 25.86
CA ARG A 367 37.82 -0.11 25.11
C ARG A 367 38.67 0.82 24.21
N PRO A 368 39.91 0.43 23.86
CA PRO A 368 40.67 1.11 22.81
C PRO A 368 40.01 0.93 21.44
N TRP A 369 40.05 1.97 20.61
CA TRP A 369 39.62 1.95 19.22
C TRP A 369 40.61 1.17 18.35
N ASP A 370 40.18 0.22 17.53
CA ASP A 370 41.03 -0.73 16.81
C ASP A 370 41.29 -0.41 15.33
N ASN A 371 40.58 0.58 14.78
CA ASN A 371 40.55 1.04 13.36
C ASN A 371 39.30 0.53 12.63
N GLU A 372 38.18 1.21 12.82
CA GLU A 372 36.85 0.84 12.30
C GLU A 372 36.70 1.07 10.79
N THR A 373 37.41 0.27 10.02
CA THR A 373 37.06 -0.08 8.63
C THR A 373 36.29 -1.40 8.57
N ILE A 374 36.12 -2.07 9.72
CA ILE A 374 35.31 -3.27 9.94
C ILE A 374 34.18 -2.85 10.86
N ASP A 375 32.94 -3.15 10.48
CA ASP A 375 31.76 -2.87 11.31
C ASP A 375 31.76 -3.79 12.53
N HIS A 376 31.91 -3.22 13.73
CA HIS A 376 31.71 -3.92 14.99
C HIS A 376 30.34 -3.59 15.58
N LYS A 377 29.84 -4.47 16.45
CA LYS A 377 28.58 -4.29 17.17
C LYS A 377 28.80 -4.24 18.67
N ILE A 378 28.21 -3.24 19.32
CA ILE A 378 28.10 -3.15 20.77
C ILE A 378 26.65 -3.40 21.16
N LYS A 379 26.42 -4.29 22.12
CA LYS A 379 25.09 -4.61 22.64
C LYS A 379 25.05 -4.51 24.15
N PHE A 380 23.99 -3.92 24.67
CA PHE A 380 23.63 -3.93 26.09
C PHE A 380 22.32 -4.68 26.27
N SER A 381 22.21 -5.44 27.36
CA SER A 381 20.98 -6.12 27.75
C SER A 381 20.75 -5.94 29.24
N ALA A 382 19.65 -5.24 29.56
CA ALA A 382 18.99 -5.26 30.86
C ALA A 382 18.23 -6.58 31.01
N ASP A 383 18.18 -7.10 32.22
CA ASP A 383 17.63 -8.40 32.59
C ASP A 383 17.80 -9.52 31.54
N PRO A 384 19.04 -9.82 31.10
CA PRO A 384 19.28 -10.71 29.97
C PRO A 384 18.82 -12.16 30.17
N ASP A 385 18.55 -12.55 31.42
CA ASP A 385 18.13 -13.89 31.81
C ASP A 385 16.63 -13.95 32.22
N GLY A 386 15.89 -12.83 32.10
CA GLY A 386 14.44 -12.74 32.41
C GLY A 386 14.12 -13.06 33.86
N LEU A 387 14.97 -12.61 34.80
CA LEU A 387 14.87 -12.92 36.23
C LEU A 387 13.95 -11.96 36.98
N VAL A 388 13.70 -10.78 36.42
CA VAL A 388 12.79 -9.77 36.94
C VAL A 388 11.51 -9.85 36.12
N GLY A 389 10.35 -9.97 36.77
CA GLY A 389 9.07 -9.97 36.06
C GLY A 389 8.68 -8.54 35.69
N GLU A 390 8.64 -8.22 34.40
CA GLU A 390 8.45 -6.85 33.92
C GLU A 390 7.07 -6.63 33.26
N THR A 391 6.71 -5.36 33.07
CA THR A 391 5.48 -5.01 32.34
C THR A 391 5.67 -5.17 30.83
N PHE A 392 6.89 -4.95 30.33
CA PHE A 392 7.24 -5.02 28.92
C PHE A 392 8.67 -5.54 28.76
N GLU A 393 8.85 -6.71 28.14
CA GLU A 393 10.16 -7.40 28.09
C GLU A 393 11.00 -7.05 26.85
N ASN A 394 10.40 -6.45 25.82
CA ASN A 394 11.06 -6.25 24.52
C ASN A 394 11.96 -4.99 24.47
N ASN A 395 11.91 -4.11 25.46
CA ASN A 395 12.72 -2.87 25.56
C ASN A 395 14.04 -3.05 26.33
N ASN A 396 14.33 -4.27 26.78
CA ASN A 396 15.49 -4.62 27.58
C ASN A 396 16.82 -4.66 26.83
N ILE A 397 16.82 -4.53 25.50
CA ILE A 397 18.00 -4.78 24.66
C ILE A 397 18.22 -3.65 23.66
N ARG A 398 19.47 -3.19 23.55
CA ARG A 398 19.94 -2.33 22.45
C ARG A 398 21.25 -2.84 21.86
N GLU A 399 21.35 -2.82 20.54
CA GLU A 399 22.54 -3.20 19.79
C GLU A 399 22.81 -2.17 18.69
N ASP A 400 24.00 -1.58 18.69
CA ASP A 400 24.41 -0.56 17.75
C ASP A 400 25.70 -0.96 17.02
N GLN A 401 25.84 -0.51 15.77
CA GLN A 401 27.15 -0.49 15.12
C GLN A 401 28.03 0.57 15.77
N THR A 402 29.30 0.24 16.01
CA THR A 402 30.21 1.12 16.74
C THR A 402 30.63 2.35 15.95
N ASN A 403 30.67 2.26 14.61
CA ASN A 403 30.94 3.37 13.67
C ASN A 403 29.68 4.12 13.22
N ALA A 404 28.47 3.71 13.62
CA ALA A 404 27.24 4.35 13.20
C ALA A 404 27.21 5.85 13.53
N LEU A 405 26.60 6.62 12.63
CA LEU A 405 26.37 8.05 12.80
C LEU A 405 25.53 8.31 14.06
N SER A 406 25.97 9.27 14.88
CA SER A 406 25.30 9.59 16.13
C SER A 406 24.08 10.48 15.89
N VAL A 407 22.91 10.05 16.34
CA VAL A 407 21.66 10.82 16.33
C VAL A 407 21.36 11.34 17.73
N ARG A 408 21.12 12.65 17.87
CA ARG A 408 20.63 13.28 19.09
C ARG A 408 19.17 13.70 18.92
N ILE A 409 18.29 13.28 19.81
CA ILE A 409 16.88 13.67 19.78
C ILE A 409 16.58 14.60 20.96
N HIS A 410 15.94 15.73 20.69
CA HIS A 410 15.38 16.62 21.70
C HIS A 410 13.87 16.43 21.73
N VAL A 411 13.26 16.38 22.92
CA VAL A 411 11.83 16.22 23.09
C VAL A 411 11.34 17.08 24.25
N TRP A 412 10.26 17.83 24.04
CA TRP A 412 9.65 18.60 25.13
C TRP A 412 8.91 17.71 26.13
N GLN A 413 8.99 18.09 27.39
CA GLN A 413 8.54 17.29 28.53
C GLN A 413 7.09 16.82 28.40
N SER A 414 6.16 17.69 27.97
CA SER A 414 4.76 17.28 27.83
C SER A 414 4.54 16.22 26.75
N LEU A 415 5.26 16.29 25.64
CA LEU A 415 5.21 15.27 24.60
C LEU A 415 5.81 13.95 25.10
N TYR A 416 6.97 14.00 25.77
CA TYR A 416 7.58 12.82 26.37
C TYR A 416 6.62 12.14 27.37
N ASN A 417 6.01 12.92 28.27
CA ASN A 417 5.03 12.41 29.24
C ASN A 417 3.75 11.86 28.58
N TRP A 418 3.35 12.41 27.44
CA TRP A 418 2.19 11.91 26.72
C TRP A 418 2.43 10.50 26.17
N PHE A 419 3.64 10.20 25.67
CA PHE A 419 3.98 8.84 25.23
C PHE A 419 3.88 7.84 26.39
N ASP A 420 4.43 8.17 27.56
CA ASP A 420 4.38 7.29 28.74
C ASP A 420 2.94 6.93 29.17
N ALA A 421 1.99 7.86 28.93
CA ALA A 421 0.59 7.67 29.27
C ALA A 421 -0.25 6.99 28.18
N ASN A 422 0.12 7.12 26.89
CA ASN A 422 -0.77 6.79 25.77
C ASN A 422 -0.18 5.81 24.75
N ALA A 423 1.14 5.62 24.68
CA ALA A 423 1.77 4.72 23.72
C ALA A 423 1.58 3.23 24.11
N LYS A 424 1.37 2.96 25.40
CA LYS A 424 1.18 1.61 25.95
C LYS A 424 0.01 0.89 25.27
N GLY A 425 0.31 -0.17 24.52
CA GLY A 425 -0.67 -0.98 23.79
C GLY A 425 -0.59 -0.86 22.25
N TYR A 426 0.22 0.05 21.72
CA TYR A 426 0.56 0.09 20.30
C TYR A 426 1.89 -0.66 20.07
N SER A 427 1.87 -1.71 19.24
CA SER A 427 2.98 -2.63 18.89
C SER A 427 4.41 -2.15 19.24
N ASP A 428 5.12 -2.94 20.05
CA ASP A 428 6.53 -2.75 20.47
C ASP A 428 6.96 -1.36 20.97
N THR A 429 6.02 -0.47 21.29
CA THR A 429 6.29 0.90 21.73
C THR A 429 5.62 1.17 23.08
N ALA A 430 6.37 1.23 24.19
CA ALA A 430 5.82 1.52 25.52
C ALA A 430 6.16 2.93 26.04
N SER A 431 7.26 3.51 25.55
CA SER A 431 7.76 4.85 25.90
C SER A 431 8.08 5.69 24.66
N PHE A 432 8.44 6.97 24.85
CA PHE A 432 9.02 7.78 23.76
C PHE A 432 10.37 7.21 23.31
N ASP A 433 11.17 6.69 24.23
CA ASP A 433 12.49 6.14 23.94
C ASP A 433 12.38 4.89 23.06
N ASP A 434 11.41 3.99 23.33
CA ASP A 434 11.11 2.85 22.45
C ASP A 434 10.72 3.30 21.04
N TRP A 435 9.84 4.30 20.94
CA TRP A 435 9.42 4.83 19.64
C TRP A 435 10.61 5.43 18.88
N ALA A 436 11.46 6.20 19.57
CA ALA A 436 12.66 6.80 19.00
C ALA A 436 13.65 5.73 18.52
N GLN A 437 13.83 4.64 19.27
CA GLN A 437 14.67 3.52 18.86
C GLN A 437 14.10 2.82 17.62
N LYS A 438 12.80 2.56 17.62
CA LYS A 438 12.10 1.96 16.47
C LYS A 438 12.20 2.81 15.20
N LEU A 439 12.21 4.14 15.33
CA LEU A 439 12.50 5.05 14.23
C LEU A 439 13.92 4.84 13.68
N ILE A 440 14.94 4.74 14.55
CA ILE A 440 16.33 4.47 14.15
C ILE A 440 16.48 3.08 13.51
N GLU A 441 15.86 2.06 14.08
CA GLU A 441 15.83 0.70 13.53
C GLU A 441 15.19 0.67 12.14
N ASN A 442 14.06 1.36 11.95
CA ASN A 442 13.43 1.45 10.64
C ASN A 442 14.29 2.20 9.64
N MET A 443 14.95 3.28 10.02
CA MET A 443 15.88 3.98 9.14
C MET A 443 17.03 3.06 8.70
N ASN A 444 17.63 2.32 9.63
CA ASN A 444 18.67 1.33 9.36
C ASN A 444 18.17 0.18 8.46
N ARG A 445 16.93 -0.28 8.66
CA ARG A 445 16.27 -1.28 7.80
C ARG A 445 16.11 -0.75 6.39
N LEU A 446 15.58 0.47 6.22
CA LEU A 446 15.43 1.11 4.91
C LEU A 446 16.78 1.27 4.20
N MET A 447 17.85 1.57 4.93
CA MET A 447 19.21 1.62 4.39
C MET A 447 19.71 0.25 3.92
N ALA A 448 19.47 -0.80 4.70
CA ALA A 448 19.84 -2.17 4.34
C ALA A 448 19.04 -2.70 3.13
N GLU A 449 17.79 -2.28 2.98
CA GLU A 449 16.91 -2.68 1.85
C GLU A 449 17.23 -1.92 0.54
N ALA A 450 18.04 -0.87 0.58
CA ALA A 450 18.42 -0.05 -0.57
C ALA A 450 19.47 -0.72 -1.49
N VAL A 451 19.10 -1.87 -2.06
CA VAL A 451 19.98 -2.72 -2.87
C VAL A 451 19.98 -2.27 -4.34
N TYR A 452 21.13 -1.82 -4.82
CA TYR A 452 21.34 -1.35 -6.20
C TYR A 452 22.68 -1.87 -6.75
N PRO A 453 22.97 -1.75 -8.06
CA PRO A 453 24.22 -2.23 -8.63
C PRO A 453 25.52 -1.78 -7.91
N GLY A 454 25.54 -0.57 -7.36
CA GLY A 454 26.68 -0.04 -6.58
C GLY A 454 26.52 -0.13 -5.07
N THR A 455 25.38 -0.63 -4.59
CA THR A 455 25.11 -0.95 -3.18
C THR A 455 24.49 -2.35 -3.06
N PRO A 456 25.17 -3.42 -3.53
CA PRO A 456 24.57 -4.76 -3.68
C PRO A 456 24.18 -5.42 -2.34
N GLN A 457 24.61 -4.87 -1.20
CA GLN A 457 24.27 -5.31 0.15
C GLN A 457 23.44 -4.27 0.92
N GLY A 458 22.85 -3.30 0.21
CA GLY A 458 22.27 -2.10 0.79
C GLY A 458 23.31 -1.02 1.05
N ILE A 459 22.87 0.10 1.59
CA ILE A 459 23.77 1.14 2.10
C ILE A 459 24.56 0.53 3.27
N PRO A 460 25.89 0.70 3.36
CA PRO A 460 26.67 0.17 4.48
C PRO A 460 26.61 1.03 5.75
N GLU A 461 26.49 2.35 5.62
CA GLU A 461 26.40 3.28 6.76
C GLU A 461 25.14 3.02 7.61
N ARG A 462 25.24 3.15 8.94
CA ARG A 462 24.09 3.09 9.87
C ARG A 462 24.01 4.32 10.75
N VAL A 463 22.85 4.51 11.37
CA VAL A 463 22.59 5.51 12.40
C VAL A 463 22.33 4.84 13.75
N ARG A 464 22.67 5.50 14.84
CA ARG A 464 22.34 5.05 16.20
C ARG A 464 21.82 6.21 17.05
N LEU A 465 20.91 5.90 17.97
CA LEU A 465 20.46 6.88 18.96
C LEU A 465 21.56 7.06 20.01
N ASP A 466 22.19 8.23 20.02
CA ASP A 466 23.30 8.53 20.92
C ASP A 466 22.84 9.24 22.20
N GLU A 467 21.76 10.04 22.12
CA GLU A 467 21.22 10.75 23.27
C GLU A 467 19.76 11.21 23.02
N VAL A 468 18.92 11.09 24.04
CA VAL A 468 17.58 11.71 24.11
C VAL A 468 17.55 12.77 25.21
N VAL A 469 17.36 14.03 24.83
CA VAL A 469 17.31 15.19 25.73
C VAL A 469 15.86 15.58 25.98
N ILE A 470 15.44 15.49 27.23
CA ILE A 470 14.12 15.96 27.67
C ILE A 470 14.24 17.42 28.11
N GLU A 471 13.51 18.31 27.45
CA GLU A 471 13.55 19.74 27.70
C GLU A 471 12.23 20.26 28.27
N PRO A 472 12.24 21.31 29.11
CA PRO A 472 11.00 21.95 29.54
C PRO A 472 10.28 22.56 28.33
N ASP A 473 8.95 22.58 28.35
CA ASP A 473 8.10 23.15 27.28
C ASP A 473 8.36 24.66 27.00
N SER A 474 9.09 25.34 27.88
CA SER A 474 9.52 26.73 27.71
C SER A 474 10.88 26.89 27.03
N ALA A 475 11.55 25.79 26.69
CA ALA A 475 12.81 25.83 25.97
C ALA A 475 12.59 26.45 24.58
N VAL A 476 13.61 27.18 24.09
CA VAL A 476 13.62 27.61 22.69
C VAL A 476 13.57 26.35 21.84
N ASP A 477 12.74 26.35 20.80
CA ASP A 477 12.62 25.22 19.88
C ASP A 477 14.03 24.67 19.55
N PRO A 478 14.33 23.41 19.94
CA PRO A 478 15.67 22.88 19.81
C PRO A 478 16.10 22.80 18.35
N ASP A 479 15.17 22.68 17.40
CA ASP A 479 15.42 22.71 15.95
C ASP A 479 14.15 23.11 15.17
N PRO A 480 13.84 24.42 15.05
CA PRO A 480 12.57 24.90 14.47
C PRO A 480 12.41 24.65 12.98
N SER A 481 13.41 24.04 12.33
CA SER A 481 13.38 23.78 10.89
C SER A 481 13.47 22.32 10.52
N GLY A 482 14.07 21.45 11.35
CA GLY A 482 14.27 20.01 11.06
C GLY A 482 15.12 19.70 9.82
N ILE A 483 15.47 20.71 9.04
CA ILE A 483 16.13 20.61 7.73
C ILE A 483 17.65 20.71 7.89
N HIS A 484 18.15 21.38 8.93
CA HIS A 484 19.58 21.55 9.19
C HIS A 484 19.89 21.53 10.70
N ALA A 485 20.68 20.56 11.17
CA ALA A 485 21.26 20.66 12.51
C ALA A 485 22.09 21.97 12.61
N PRO A 486 22.03 22.70 13.74
CA PRO A 486 22.79 23.94 13.93
C PRO A 486 24.29 23.77 13.63
N LEU A 487 24.94 24.88 13.28
CA LEU A 487 26.39 24.92 13.07
C LEU A 487 27.11 24.54 14.38
N ASP A 488 28.20 23.78 14.29
CA ASP A 488 29.12 23.47 15.39
C ASP A 488 28.64 22.52 16.52
N LEU A 489 28.18 21.31 16.16
CA LEU A 489 27.84 20.27 17.15
C LEU A 489 28.65 18.96 16.97
N PRO A 490 28.92 18.21 18.05
CA PRO A 490 29.66 16.94 18.00
C PRO A 490 28.81 15.73 17.58
N TRP A 491 27.55 15.93 17.15
CA TRP A 491 26.69 14.89 16.60
C TRP A 491 26.59 15.01 15.08
N ASP A 492 26.46 13.87 14.40
CA ASP A 492 26.21 13.83 12.95
C ASP A 492 24.81 14.37 12.61
N ILE A 493 23.82 14.00 13.43
CA ILE A 493 22.39 14.26 13.21
C ILE A 493 21.75 14.72 14.53
N ARG A 494 20.84 15.68 14.46
CA ARG A 494 20.06 16.22 15.57
C ARG A 494 18.62 16.50 15.14
N TYR A 495 17.63 16.04 15.88
CA TYR A 495 16.22 16.34 15.58
C TYR A 495 15.43 16.72 16.84
N GLY A 496 14.44 17.60 16.70
CA GLY A 496 13.62 18.12 17.80
C GLY A 496 12.14 17.79 17.67
N PHE A 497 11.50 17.40 18.77
CA PHE A 497 10.06 17.20 18.89
C PHE A 497 9.47 18.16 19.92
N THR A 498 8.47 18.93 19.51
CA THR A 498 7.79 19.91 20.36
C THR A 498 6.37 19.45 20.70
N ASN A 499 5.77 20.06 21.73
CA ASN A 499 4.40 19.75 22.16
C ASN A 499 3.32 20.20 21.14
N THR A 500 3.71 20.87 20.05
CA THR A 500 2.80 21.20 18.94
C THR A 500 2.16 19.95 18.32
N LEU A 501 2.83 18.80 18.40
CA LEU A 501 2.30 17.50 17.95
C LEU A 501 1.14 16.99 18.83
N LEU A 502 0.98 17.52 20.05
CA LEU A 502 -0.15 17.23 20.95
C LEU A 502 -1.37 18.11 20.70
N ALA A 503 -1.25 19.14 19.85
CA ALA A 503 -2.39 19.98 19.52
C ALA A 503 -3.44 19.18 18.72
N ASP A 504 -4.71 19.39 19.04
CA ASP A 504 -5.84 18.83 18.31
C ASP A 504 -5.77 19.25 16.84
N GLN A 505 -5.78 18.26 15.94
CA GLN A 505 -5.71 18.45 14.49
C GLN A 505 -7.09 18.74 13.87
N GLY A 506 -8.10 19.07 14.70
CA GLY A 506 -9.44 19.47 14.28
C GLY A 506 -10.49 18.35 14.34
N ASN A 507 -10.18 17.23 14.98
CA ASN A 507 -11.06 16.08 15.11
C ASN A 507 -11.05 15.44 16.52
N GLY A 508 -10.59 16.19 17.52
CA GLY A 508 -10.46 15.72 18.90
C GLY A 508 -9.29 14.77 19.11
N LYS A 509 -8.33 14.73 18.17
CA LYS A 509 -7.16 13.86 18.21
C LYS A 509 -5.89 14.63 17.88
N ASN A 510 -4.79 14.27 18.52
CA ASN A 510 -3.47 14.83 18.23
C ASN A 510 -2.81 14.18 17.00
N TYR A 511 -1.57 14.59 16.67
CA TYR A 511 -0.84 14.11 15.50
C TYR A 511 -0.67 12.58 15.47
N PHE A 512 -0.28 11.98 16.61
CA PHE A 512 -0.02 10.54 16.72
C PHE A 512 -1.31 9.72 16.79
N GLU A 513 -2.36 10.21 17.46
CA GLU A 513 -3.68 9.57 17.53
C GLU A 513 -4.39 9.52 16.17
N ASN A 514 -4.10 10.48 15.29
CA ASN A 514 -4.57 10.49 13.91
C ASN A 514 -3.76 9.57 13.00
N ASN A 515 -2.49 9.35 13.33
CA ASN A 515 -1.57 8.54 12.55
C ASN A 515 -1.02 7.39 13.39
N VAL A 516 -1.92 6.55 13.90
CA VAL A 516 -1.57 5.42 14.79
C VAL A 516 -0.52 4.50 14.14
N SER A 517 -0.51 4.37 12.81
CA SER A 517 0.51 3.62 12.08
C SER A 517 1.93 4.15 12.30
N TYR A 518 2.14 5.45 12.59
CA TYR A 518 3.46 6.03 12.85
C TYR A 518 4.00 5.65 14.22
N LEU A 519 3.12 5.40 15.20
CA LEU A 519 3.48 4.79 16.49
C LEU A 519 3.81 3.30 16.32
N GLN A 520 3.16 2.63 15.39
CA GLN A 520 3.34 1.19 15.12
C GLN A 520 4.53 0.87 14.22
N THR A 521 4.95 1.81 13.38
CA THR A 521 6.05 1.62 12.42
C THR A 521 7.11 2.70 12.63
N TYR A 522 6.96 3.86 11.99
CA TYR A 522 7.81 5.03 12.14
C TYR A 522 7.13 6.24 11.49
N ASP A 523 7.61 7.45 11.78
CA ASP A 523 7.17 8.68 11.10
C ASP A 523 8.03 8.92 9.83
N PRO A 524 7.44 8.85 8.62
CA PRO A 524 8.15 9.07 7.36
C PRO A 524 8.72 10.49 7.21
N THR A 525 8.11 11.49 7.84
CA THR A 525 8.56 12.88 7.78
C THR A 525 9.83 13.10 8.58
N VAL A 526 10.00 12.35 9.67
CA VAL A 526 11.23 12.36 10.46
C VAL A 526 12.36 11.67 9.68
N VAL A 527 12.10 10.54 9.02
CA VAL A 527 13.10 9.87 8.16
C VAL A 527 13.65 10.81 7.08
N LYS A 528 12.76 11.57 6.41
CA LYS A 528 13.15 12.61 5.46
C LYS A 528 14.09 13.65 6.09
N SER A 529 13.75 14.12 7.28
CA SER A 529 14.53 15.13 8.01
C SER A 529 15.91 14.63 8.42
N LEU A 530 16.00 13.39 8.92
CA LEU A 530 17.28 12.75 9.25
C LEU A 530 18.14 12.55 7.99
N ALA A 531 17.54 12.19 6.86
CA ALA A 531 18.22 12.03 5.58
C ALA A 531 18.87 13.34 5.07
N TYR A 532 18.22 14.51 5.25
CA TYR A 532 18.85 15.81 4.95
C TYR A 532 20.11 16.05 5.77
N GLN A 533 20.08 15.69 7.05
CA GLN A 533 21.21 15.94 7.95
C GLN A 533 22.42 15.04 7.65
N MET A 534 22.17 13.91 6.99
CA MET A 534 23.22 13.06 6.42
C MET A 534 23.85 13.66 5.15
N GLY A 535 23.37 14.80 4.65
CA GLY A 535 23.92 15.53 3.51
C GLY A 535 23.18 15.31 2.19
N LEU A 536 22.04 14.59 2.20
CA LEU A 536 21.21 14.39 1.00
C LEU A 536 20.47 15.68 0.59
N ILE A 537 20.23 15.86 -0.71
CA ILE A 537 19.54 17.03 -1.26
C ILE A 537 18.06 16.73 -1.48
N ASP A 538 17.22 17.76 -1.40
CA ASP A 538 15.82 17.62 -1.83
C ASP A 538 15.77 17.55 -3.36
N TYR A 539 15.29 16.43 -3.91
CA TYR A 539 15.10 16.32 -5.35
C TYR A 539 14.07 17.30 -5.90
N ASN A 540 13.17 17.85 -5.06
CA ASN A 540 12.28 18.93 -5.48
C ASN A 540 13.04 20.20 -5.91
N ASN A 541 14.32 20.34 -5.58
CA ASN A 541 15.15 21.44 -6.08
C ASN A 541 15.56 21.29 -7.55
N LEU A 542 15.40 20.10 -8.13
CA LEU A 542 15.60 19.83 -9.56
C LEU A 542 14.29 19.93 -10.35
N SER A 543 13.18 20.32 -9.70
CA SER A 543 11.86 20.43 -10.32
C SER A 543 11.64 21.84 -10.88
N VAL A 544 11.29 21.91 -12.15
CA VAL A 544 10.80 23.13 -12.80
C VAL A 544 9.33 22.99 -13.17
N LEU A 545 8.47 23.80 -12.58
CA LEU A 545 7.06 23.85 -12.97
C LEU A 545 6.92 24.48 -14.37
N GLY A 546 5.92 24.04 -15.15
CA GLY A 546 5.71 24.54 -16.51
C GLY A 546 5.55 26.07 -16.60
N ILE A 547 4.97 26.67 -15.55
CA ILE A 547 4.81 28.13 -15.40
C ILE A 547 6.14 28.88 -15.21
N SER A 548 7.18 28.20 -14.71
CA SER A 548 8.53 28.75 -14.52
C SER A 548 9.43 28.48 -15.73
N ASN A 549 8.90 27.84 -16.78
CA ASN A 549 9.63 27.59 -18.01
C ASN A 549 9.44 28.74 -19.02
N SER A 550 10.28 29.76 -18.91
CA SER A 550 10.26 30.92 -19.81
C SER A 550 10.80 30.64 -21.21
N ALA A 551 11.31 29.43 -21.49
CA ALA A 551 11.73 28.99 -22.83
C ALA A 551 10.54 28.67 -23.79
N GLN A 552 9.31 29.07 -23.41
CA GLN A 552 8.10 29.13 -24.24
C GLN A 552 7.51 27.79 -24.71
N THR A 553 7.37 26.82 -23.82
CA THR A 553 6.64 25.56 -24.12
C THR A 553 5.53 25.22 -23.13
N GLY A 554 5.54 25.78 -21.92
CA GLY A 554 4.64 25.36 -20.83
C GLY A 554 4.97 23.98 -20.26
N ILE A 555 6.04 23.33 -20.72
CA ILE A 555 6.44 21.98 -20.30
C ILE A 555 7.21 22.10 -18.99
N GLY A 556 6.65 21.51 -17.93
CA GLY A 556 7.32 21.33 -16.66
C GLY A 556 8.10 20.02 -16.61
N HIS A 557 8.96 19.93 -15.61
CA HIS A 557 9.64 18.74 -15.16
C HIS A 557 9.58 18.73 -13.65
N PRO A 558 8.70 17.92 -13.03
CA PRO A 558 8.92 17.55 -11.65
C PRO A 558 10.04 16.51 -11.61
N SER A 559 10.80 16.51 -10.52
CA SER A 559 11.77 15.48 -10.25
C SER A 559 11.13 14.08 -10.32
N THR A 560 11.75 13.20 -11.10
CA THR A 560 11.19 11.92 -11.53
C THR A 560 11.54 10.72 -10.66
N LEU A 561 12.22 10.95 -9.55
CA LEU A 561 12.40 9.97 -8.49
C LEU A 561 11.20 10.06 -7.56
N GLU A 562 10.07 9.52 -8.01
CA GLU A 562 8.86 9.42 -7.21
C GLU A 562 9.14 8.57 -5.96
N GLN A 563 8.77 9.10 -4.80
CA GLN A 563 8.68 8.40 -3.52
C GLN A 563 10.01 7.83 -3.01
N SER A 564 11.01 8.65 -2.75
CA SER A 564 12.16 8.26 -1.91
C SER A 564 12.05 8.81 -0.48
N ALA A 565 12.99 8.41 0.38
CA ALA A 565 13.13 8.96 1.72
C ALA A 565 13.16 10.50 1.71
N ILE A 566 13.84 11.14 0.74
CA ILE A 566 13.97 12.60 0.69
C ILE A 566 12.78 13.33 0.07
N THR A 567 12.01 12.71 -0.83
CA THR A 567 10.91 13.41 -1.52
C THR A 567 9.63 13.42 -0.70
N THR A 568 9.19 12.26 -0.22
CA THR A 568 7.89 12.08 0.46
C THR A 568 7.99 11.34 1.79
N GLY A 569 9.20 11.05 2.28
CA GLY A 569 9.39 10.13 3.41
C GLY A 569 9.02 8.69 3.07
N ALA A 570 9.11 8.31 1.80
CA ALA A 570 8.70 6.99 1.34
C ALA A 570 9.48 5.85 2.02
N PRO A 571 8.97 4.61 2.02
CA PRO A 571 9.58 3.49 2.72
C PRO A 571 10.77 2.89 1.97
N PHE A 572 11.66 3.71 1.40
CA PHE A 572 12.94 3.28 0.80
C PHE A 572 13.87 4.47 0.47
N PHE A 573 15.17 4.20 0.39
CA PHE A 573 16.16 5.09 -0.24
C PHE A 573 16.29 4.75 -1.72
N SER A 574 16.32 5.76 -2.59
CA SER A 574 16.54 5.61 -4.04
C SER A 574 17.99 5.24 -4.38
N GLU A 575 18.23 4.82 -5.62
CA GLU A 575 19.57 4.48 -6.11
C GLU A 575 20.56 5.63 -5.93
N HIS A 576 20.17 6.85 -6.29
CA HIS A 576 21.06 7.99 -6.15
C HIS A 576 21.38 8.31 -4.66
N GLU A 577 20.39 8.22 -3.76
CA GLU A 577 20.60 8.43 -2.32
C GLU A 577 21.54 7.36 -1.75
N ALA A 578 21.35 6.10 -2.17
CA ALA A 578 22.17 4.99 -1.70
C ALA A 578 23.65 5.15 -2.07
N TYR A 579 23.93 5.56 -3.31
CA TYR A 579 25.29 5.86 -3.72
C TYR A 579 25.85 7.08 -2.99
N ALA A 580 25.10 8.18 -2.89
CA ALA A 580 25.55 9.39 -2.22
C ALA A 580 25.92 9.17 -0.74
N LEU A 581 25.18 8.31 -0.02
CA LEU A 581 25.52 7.91 1.34
C LEU A 581 26.74 6.99 1.38
N THR A 582 26.85 6.07 0.42
CA THR A 582 27.98 5.12 0.33
C THR A 582 29.30 5.81 -0.01
N THR A 583 29.29 6.83 -0.87
CA THR A 583 30.50 7.61 -1.20
C THR A 583 31.00 8.43 -0.01
N ASN A 584 30.14 8.71 0.96
CA ASN A 584 30.45 9.41 2.21
C ASN A 584 30.63 8.47 3.42
N LEU A 585 30.76 7.16 3.18
CA LEU A 585 30.94 6.17 4.23
C LEU A 585 32.14 6.52 5.12
N HIS A 586 31.96 6.45 6.44
CA HIS A 586 32.97 6.74 7.46
C HIS A 586 33.53 8.18 7.43
N LYS A 587 32.82 9.13 6.80
CA LYS A 587 33.12 10.57 6.88
C LYS A 587 32.19 11.25 7.88
N ARG A 588 32.67 12.27 8.59
CA ARG A 588 31.75 13.13 9.37
C ARG A 588 30.84 13.92 8.43
N ARG A 589 29.61 14.18 8.86
CA ARG A 589 28.63 14.95 8.08
C ARG A 589 28.89 16.46 8.18
N GLY A 590 28.28 17.24 7.29
CA GLY A 590 28.33 18.71 7.31
C GLY A 590 28.35 19.38 5.94
N PHE A 591 28.83 18.68 4.90
CA PHE A 591 28.67 19.11 3.52
C PHE A 591 27.36 18.54 2.96
N SER A 592 26.49 19.43 2.48
CA SER A 592 25.24 19.03 1.82
C SER A 592 25.45 18.98 0.32
N GLY A 593 25.04 17.90 -0.34
CA GLY A 593 24.99 17.77 -1.80
C GLY A 593 26.29 17.93 -2.59
N GLU A 594 27.44 17.92 -1.92
CA GLU A 594 28.76 17.97 -2.56
C GLU A 594 29.03 16.80 -3.53
N TYR A 595 28.37 15.66 -3.30
CA TYR A 595 28.45 14.49 -4.18
C TYR A 595 27.92 14.78 -5.59
N LEU A 596 27.16 15.86 -5.79
CA LEU A 596 26.74 16.30 -7.13
C LEU A 596 27.92 16.69 -8.02
N TYR A 597 29.10 16.97 -7.44
CA TYR A 597 30.32 17.28 -8.18
C TYR A 597 30.91 16.07 -8.90
N ASP A 598 30.49 14.87 -8.55
CA ASP A 598 30.95 13.62 -9.13
C ASP A 598 30.33 13.43 -10.52
N VAL A 599 30.87 14.15 -11.50
CA VAL A 599 30.45 14.08 -12.90
C VAL A 599 31.60 13.65 -13.82
N PRO A 600 31.27 12.92 -14.92
CA PRO A 600 32.25 12.52 -15.93
C PRO A 600 33.02 13.71 -16.51
N ALA A 601 34.27 13.52 -16.93
CA ALA A 601 35.05 14.59 -17.55
C ALA A 601 34.43 15.10 -18.86
N THR A 602 33.81 14.19 -19.62
CA THR A 602 33.07 14.48 -20.86
C THR A 602 31.65 13.94 -20.75
N ILE A 603 30.65 14.78 -21.02
CA ILE A 603 29.24 14.37 -21.07
C ILE A 603 28.71 14.59 -22.49
N LYS A 604 28.11 13.54 -23.06
CA LYS A 604 27.48 13.54 -24.37
C LYS A 604 25.98 13.34 -24.23
N ILE A 605 25.22 13.76 -25.23
CA ILE A 605 23.83 13.38 -25.43
C ILE A 605 23.72 12.50 -26.67
N ARG A 606 22.77 11.56 -26.66
CA ARG A 606 22.39 10.78 -27.85
C ARG A 606 20.90 10.90 -28.09
N VAL A 607 20.52 11.54 -29.18
CA VAL A 607 19.13 11.66 -29.60
C VAL A 607 18.68 10.38 -30.28
N LEU A 608 17.62 9.79 -29.75
CA LEU A 608 16.99 8.61 -30.29
C LEU A 608 15.58 8.94 -30.79
N ASP A 609 15.15 8.25 -31.84
CA ASP A 609 13.78 8.35 -32.35
C ASP A 609 12.78 7.58 -31.46
N ALA A 610 11.50 7.57 -31.84
CA ALA A 610 10.44 6.86 -31.11
C ALA A 610 10.67 5.35 -30.95
N TYR A 611 11.57 4.77 -31.75
CA TYR A 611 11.98 3.36 -31.72
C TYR A 611 13.37 3.17 -31.10
N ARG A 612 13.90 4.19 -30.44
CA ARG A 612 15.24 4.23 -29.83
C ARG A 612 16.38 4.04 -30.83
N ARG A 613 16.15 4.39 -32.10
CA ARG A 613 17.22 4.40 -33.10
C ARG A 613 17.95 5.73 -33.06
N PRO A 614 19.28 5.74 -33.14
CA PRO A 614 20.02 6.99 -33.21
C PRO A 614 19.60 7.83 -34.41
N MET A 615 19.45 9.14 -34.20
CA MET A 615 19.05 10.05 -35.26
C MET A 615 19.80 11.38 -35.19
N SER A 616 20.27 11.86 -36.35
CA SER A 616 20.76 13.23 -36.44
C SER A 616 19.60 14.21 -36.22
N ALA A 617 19.80 15.21 -35.39
CA ALA A 617 18.82 16.21 -34.99
C ALA A 617 19.53 17.51 -34.58
N ASN A 618 18.81 18.62 -34.65
CA ASN A 618 19.22 19.86 -33.99
C ASN A 618 18.73 19.82 -32.54
N VAL A 619 19.58 20.19 -31.59
CA VAL A 619 19.28 20.18 -30.15
C VAL A 619 19.65 21.52 -29.54
N LYS A 620 18.64 22.24 -29.06
CA LYS A 620 18.82 23.50 -28.32
C LYS A 620 18.69 23.24 -26.83
N ILE A 621 19.72 23.62 -26.07
CA ILE A 621 19.81 23.37 -24.63
C ILE A 621 19.64 24.67 -23.86
N TYR A 622 18.80 24.63 -22.83
CA TYR A 622 18.54 25.65 -21.83
C TYR A 622 18.81 25.04 -20.45
N GLN A 623 19.13 25.84 -19.43
CA GLN A 623 19.43 25.35 -18.08
C GLN A 623 18.58 26.08 -17.05
N GLU A 624 18.10 25.35 -16.05
CA GLU A 624 17.52 25.94 -14.85
C GLU A 624 18.51 26.85 -14.09
N TYR A 625 18.02 27.97 -13.55
CA TYR A 625 18.75 28.84 -12.62
C TYR A 625 18.20 28.72 -11.19
N PRO A 626 19.01 29.10 -10.16
CA PRO A 626 18.56 29.20 -8.78
C PRO A 626 17.23 29.98 -8.68
N GLY A 627 16.22 29.37 -8.04
CA GLY A 627 14.84 29.87 -8.08
C GLY A 627 13.90 29.17 -9.07
N LYS A 628 14.28 27.98 -9.57
CA LYS A 628 13.43 27.04 -10.32
C LYS A 628 12.86 27.57 -11.63
N THR A 629 13.64 28.37 -12.35
CA THR A 629 13.24 29.00 -13.61
C THR A 629 14.17 28.61 -14.75
N ILE A 630 13.62 28.19 -15.88
CA ILE A 630 14.40 27.98 -17.11
C ILE A 630 14.30 29.26 -17.96
N PRO A 631 15.39 30.01 -18.15
CA PRO A 631 15.45 31.22 -18.95
C PRO A 631 15.30 30.90 -20.45
N ALA A 632 14.86 31.88 -21.25
CA ALA A 632 14.93 31.79 -22.71
C ALA A 632 16.37 31.89 -23.26
N THR A 633 17.36 32.17 -22.40
CA THR A 633 18.77 32.25 -22.77
C THR A 633 19.30 30.88 -23.14
N LEU A 634 19.70 30.74 -24.39
CA LEU A 634 20.27 29.51 -24.91
C LEU A 634 21.63 29.23 -24.27
N ARG A 635 21.84 27.99 -23.81
CA ARG A 635 23.17 27.50 -23.43
C ARG A 635 23.94 27.03 -24.65
N TRP A 636 23.34 26.13 -25.44
CA TRP A 636 23.97 25.58 -26.65
C TRP A 636 22.97 25.31 -27.78
N ASP A 637 23.43 25.47 -29.02
CA ASP A 637 22.76 25.02 -30.25
C ASP A 637 23.63 23.93 -30.88
N LEU A 638 23.24 22.67 -30.73
CA LEU A 638 24.04 21.51 -31.09
C LEU A 638 23.40 20.78 -32.28
N ASN A 639 24.21 20.14 -33.12
CA ASN A 639 23.73 19.18 -34.11
C ASN A 639 24.33 17.81 -33.77
N THR A 640 23.47 16.79 -33.72
CA THR A 640 23.93 15.42 -33.52
C THR A 640 24.38 14.78 -34.82
N ASP A 641 25.36 13.88 -34.71
CA ASP A 641 25.89 13.14 -35.86
C ASP A 641 24.92 12.03 -36.35
N ALA A 642 25.38 11.19 -37.28
CA ALA A 642 24.58 10.07 -37.80
C ALA A 642 24.22 9.02 -36.73
N ASN A 643 25.01 8.94 -35.65
CA ASN A 643 24.75 8.11 -34.49
C ASN A 643 23.95 8.87 -33.42
N GLY A 644 23.36 10.00 -33.76
CA GLY A 644 22.57 10.82 -32.85
C GLY A 644 23.36 11.45 -31.71
N ILE A 645 24.70 11.47 -31.76
CA ILE A 645 25.54 11.95 -30.66
C ILE A 645 25.94 13.43 -30.82
N ALA A 646 25.92 14.18 -29.73
CA ALA A 646 26.57 15.48 -29.57
C ALA A 646 27.23 15.60 -28.18
N THR A 647 28.34 16.32 -28.07
CA THR A 647 29.00 16.57 -26.77
C THR A 647 28.44 17.85 -26.14
N LEU A 648 28.13 17.81 -24.83
CA LEU A 648 27.78 19.00 -24.06
C LEU A 648 29.08 19.75 -23.70
N PRO A 649 29.27 21.02 -24.12
CA PRO A 649 30.49 21.76 -23.82
C PRO A 649 30.65 22.06 -22.32
N ASN A 650 31.85 21.83 -21.77
CA ASN A 650 32.16 22.22 -20.39
C ASN A 650 32.21 23.75 -20.24
N ARG A 651 31.78 24.22 -19.07
CA ARG A 651 31.91 25.60 -18.61
C ARG A 651 32.85 25.67 -17.41
N SER A 652 33.45 26.83 -17.24
CA SER A 652 34.29 27.12 -16.07
C SER A 652 33.48 26.96 -14.79
N CYS A 653 34.03 26.25 -13.82
CA CYS A 653 33.54 26.23 -12.45
C CYS A 653 34.20 27.33 -11.59
N PHE A 654 34.98 28.25 -12.20
CA PHE A 654 35.77 29.30 -11.54
C PHE A 654 36.89 28.78 -10.63
N GLY A 655 37.52 27.68 -11.03
CA GLY A 655 38.61 27.02 -10.30
C GLY A 655 38.19 25.75 -9.58
N THR A 656 39.02 24.71 -9.66
CA THR A 656 38.75 23.41 -9.06
C THR A 656 38.75 23.48 -7.53
N ILE A 657 37.82 22.75 -6.90
CA ILE A 657 37.82 22.54 -5.45
C ILE A 657 37.53 21.07 -5.15
N THR A 658 38.23 20.53 -4.15
CA THR A 658 37.95 19.19 -3.60
C THR A 658 37.53 19.36 -2.15
N THR A 659 36.37 18.81 -1.80
CA THR A 659 35.84 18.89 -0.44
C THR A 659 36.59 17.95 0.49
N ALA A 660 36.42 18.12 1.80
CA ALA A 660 37.13 17.29 2.79
C ALA A 660 36.70 15.81 2.78
N THR A 661 35.55 15.50 2.21
CA THR A 661 35.03 14.14 2.02
C THR A 661 35.52 13.51 0.72
N GLY A 662 36.02 14.29 -0.23
CA GLY A 662 36.74 13.82 -1.42
C GLY A 662 36.09 14.16 -2.77
N HIS A 663 34.97 14.88 -2.79
CA HIS A 663 34.25 15.23 -4.01
C HIS A 663 34.89 16.43 -4.72
N THR A 664 35.14 16.32 -6.02
CA THR A 664 35.88 17.33 -6.79
C THR A 664 35.00 18.06 -7.80
N LEU A 665 34.72 19.34 -7.55
CA LEU A 665 34.12 20.23 -8.55
C LEU A 665 35.20 20.65 -9.55
N LYS A 666 34.99 20.28 -10.81
CA LYS A 666 35.82 20.62 -11.97
C LYS A 666 34.97 21.25 -13.07
N ASP A 667 35.60 21.82 -14.09
CA ASP A 667 34.89 22.34 -15.26
C ASP A 667 34.01 21.25 -15.87
N ASN A 668 32.74 21.57 -16.07
CA ASN A 668 31.69 20.64 -16.47
C ASN A 668 30.55 21.41 -17.16
N PRO A 669 29.58 20.75 -17.84
CA PRO A 669 28.52 21.45 -18.56
C PRO A 669 27.62 22.32 -17.66
N PHE A 670 27.42 21.92 -16.41
CA PHE A 670 26.63 22.66 -15.42
C PHE A 670 27.40 23.85 -14.80
N GLY A 671 28.71 23.98 -15.04
CA GLY A 671 29.53 25.08 -14.52
C GLY A 671 29.70 24.96 -13.00
N LEU A 672 29.39 26.04 -12.27
CA LEU A 672 29.38 26.02 -10.81
C LEU A 672 28.10 25.33 -10.30
N ILE A 673 28.21 24.03 -10.00
CA ILE A 673 27.06 23.21 -9.54
C ILE A 673 26.57 23.71 -8.18
N ASN A 674 25.28 24.02 -8.10
CA ASN A 674 24.61 24.37 -6.85
C ASN A 674 24.47 23.12 -5.98
N ILE A 675 25.00 23.17 -4.76
CA ILE A 675 24.98 22.05 -3.81
C ILE A 675 23.58 21.62 -3.36
N LYS A 676 22.54 22.43 -3.60
CA LYS A 676 21.14 22.06 -3.36
C LYS A 676 20.48 21.39 -4.57
N GLY A 677 21.15 21.34 -5.72
CA GLY A 677 20.64 20.78 -6.97
C GLY A 677 19.97 21.79 -7.92
N GLU A 678 19.78 23.06 -7.53
CA GLU A 678 18.90 24.02 -8.25
C GLU A 678 19.33 24.44 -9.67
N ASN A 679 20.53 24.08 -10.12
CA ASN A 679 20.97 24.27 -11.51
C ASN A 679 21.38 22.95 -12.19
N GLY A 680 20.99 21.82 -11.61
CA GLY A 680 21.28 20.47 -12.08
C GLY A 680 20.33 19.96 -13.17
N LEU A 681 19.53 20.83 -13.78
CA LEU A 681 18.55 20.48 -14.83
C LEU A 681 18.80 21.26 -16.12
N PHE A 682 18.86 20.54 -17.24
CA PHE A 682 18.75 21.11 -18.59
C PHE A 682 17.40 20.78 -19.24
N PHE A 683 16.92 21.72 -20.06
CA PHE A 683 15.80 21.53 -20.98
C PHE A 683 16.31 21.52 -22.42
N ALA A 684 15.96 20.47 -23.15
CA ALA A 684 16.40 20.20 -24.51
C ALA A 684 15.22 20.29 -25.48
N LYS A 685 15.29 21.18 -26.46
CA LYS A 685 14.41 21.20 -27.64
C LYS A 685 15.10 20.46 -28.78
N ILE A 686 14.47 19.39 -29.26
CA ILE A 686 15.03 18.50 -30.27
C ILE A 686 14.21 18.64 -31.55
N THR A 687 14.85 18.95 -32.67
CA THR A 687 14.17 19.15 -33.96
C THR A 687 14.80 18.29 -35.05
N LYS A 688 13.95 17.59 -35.80
CA LYS A 688 14.31 16.86 -37.02
C LYS A 688 13.30 17.17 -38.11
N ASN A 689 13.78 17.73 -39.22
CA ASN A 689 12.93 18.24 -40.29
C ASN A 689 11.88 19.21 -39.72
N THR A 690 10.59 18.94 -39.89
CA THR A 690 9.48 19.74 -39.32
C THR A 690 9.00 19.24 -37.96
N SER A 691 9.48 18.08 -37.49
CA SER A 691 9.09 17.50 -36.20
C SER A 691 9.95 18.06 -35.07
N THR A 692 9.31 18.35 -33.94
CA THR A 692 9.97 18.83 -32.72
C THR A 692 9.49 18.02 -31.53
N ASP A 693 10.41 17.69 -30.63
CA ASP A 693 10.12 17.12 -29.32
C ASP A 693 10.94 17.84 -28.25
N TYR A 694 10.56 17.66 -26.99
CA TYR A 694 11.20 18.32 -25.85
C TYR A 694 11.53 17.31 -24.76
N GLN A 695 12.72 17.44 -24.18
CA GLN A 695 13.27 16.49 -23.21
C GLN A 695 14.01 17.23 -22.10
N PHE A 696 14.31 16.55 -21.00
CA PHE A 696 15.09 17.06 -19.88
C PHE A 696 16.32 16.19 -19.61
N ILE A 697 17.42 16.83 -19.19
CA ILE A 697 18.65 16.16 -18.75
C ILE A 697 18.86 16.54 -17.28
N GLU A 698 18.82 15.57 -16.39
CA GLU A 698 19.12 15.80 -14.96
C GLU A 698 20.58 15.40 -14.67
N ILE A 699 21.14 16.01 -13.63
CA ILE A 699 22.46 15.66 -13.11
C ILE A 699 22.48 14.29 -12.40
N LEU A 700 21.37 13.84 -11.81
CA LEU A 700 21.35 12.62 -10.99
C LEU A 700 21.78 11.35 -11.75
N PRO A 701 21.27 11.04 -12.97
CA PRO A 701 21.75 9.89 -13.73
C PRO A 701 23.21 10.01 -14.15
N ILE A 702 23.73 11.23 -14.27
CA ILE A 702 25.13 11.51 -14.61
C ILE A 702 26.03 11.20 -13.40
N ASN A 703 25.60 11.53 -12.18
CA ASN A 703 26.30 11.16 -10.95
C ASN A 703 26.33 9.63 -10.77
N ILE A 704 25.20 8.95 -10.96
CA ILE A 704 25.14 7.48 -10.92
C ILE A 704 26.12 6.87 -11.92
N ALA A 705 26.16 7.38 -13.15
CA ALA A 705 27.12 6.91 -14.15
C ALA A 705 28.57 7.09 -13.70
N TYR A 706 28.91 8.23 -13.09
CA TYR A 706 30.25 8.45 -12.55
C TYR A 706 30.64 7.38 -11.52
N TRP A 707 29.75 7.07 -10.57
CA TRP A 707 30.02 6.06 -9.55
C TRP A 707 30.01 4.62 -10.07
N LEU A 708 29.32 4.37 -11.18
CA LEU A 708 29.39 3.11 -11.94
C LEU A 708 30.68 2.97 -12.78
N GLY A 709 31.59 3.94 -12.71
CA GLY A 709 32.90 3.89 -13.36
C GLY A 709 33.01 4.69 -14.64
N TYR A 710 31.97 5.42 -15.08
CA TYR A 710 32.01 6.28 -16.26
C TYR A 710 32.65 7.64 -15.96
N GLN A 711 33.83 7.66 -15.32
CA GLN A 711 34.45 8.90 -14.82
C GLN A 711 35.05 9.79 -15.92
N ASP A 712 35.44 9.19 -17.05
CA ASP A 712 36.04 9.91 -18.18
C ASP A 712 34.98 10.42 -19.16
N GLU A 713 34.03 9.55 -19.54
CA GLU A 713 33.02 9.86 -20.55
C GLU A 713 31.70 9.13 -20.27
N PHE A 714 30.58 9.85 -20.43
CA PHE A 714 29.24 9.29 -20.37
C PHE A 714 28.34 9.87 -21.47
N THR A 715 27.44 9.05 -22.02
CA THR A 715 26.44 9.48 -23.01
C THR A 715 25.03 9.33 -22.43
N TYR A 716 24.30 10.44 -22.36
CA TYR A 716 22.93 10.54 -21.88
C TYR A 716 21.92 10.39 -23.03
N ASP A 717 21.03 9.41 -22.98
CA ASP A 717 20.05 9.20 -24.05
C ASP A 717 18.84 10.13 -23.94
N LEU A 718 18.47 10.74 -25.06
CA LEU A 718 17.28 11.56 -25.23
C LEU A 718 16.34 10.85 -26.21
N GLN A 719 15.46 10.01 -25.69
CA GLN A 719 14.44 9.36 -26.51
C GLN A 719 13.36 10.36 -26.88
N THR A 720 13.11 10.49 -28.18
CA THR A 720 12.10 11.41 -28.70
C THR A 720 10.87 10.67 -29.18
N ALA A 721 9.76 11.39 -29.29
CA ALA A 721 8.57 10.88 -29.95
C ALA A 721 8.59 11.07 -31.49
N ILE A 722 9.69 11.57 -32.03
CA ILE A 722 9.87 11.79 -33.48
C ILE A 722 10.03 10.44 -34.16
N LEU A 723 9.18 10.14 -35.15
CA LEU A 723 9.22 8.90 -35.91
C LEU A 723 10.02 9.07 -37.21
N VAL A 724 11.11 8.34 -37.38
CA VAL A 724 11.88 8.37 -38.63
C VAL A 724 11.31 7.41 -39.69
N SER A 725 10.81 6.22 -39.28
CA SER A 725 10.11 5.20 -40.12
C SER A 725 9.72 3.95 -39.31
N LYS A 726 8.63 3.24 -39.65
CA LYS A 726 8.31 1.93 -39.03
C LYS A 726 8.95 0.77 -39.79
N PRO A 727 9.48 -0.28 -39.14
CA PRO A 727 9.97 -1.49 -39.83
C PRO A 727 8.85 -2.27 -40.54
N THR A 728 7.63 -2.19 -40.01
CA THR A 728 6.43 -2.80 -40.61
C THR A 728 5.16 -2.07 -40.18
N THR A 729 4.07 -2.34 -40.88
CA THR A 729 2.71 -1.95 -40.50
C THR A 729 1.85 -3.15 -40.09
N SER A 730 2.37 -4.38 -40.23
CA SER A 730 1.69 -5.61 -39.83
C SER A 730 1.59 -5.70 -38.31
N ASP A 731 0.44 -6.15 -37.79
CA ASP A 731 0.29 -6.48 -36.37
C ASP A 731 1.35 -7.50 -35.95
N LEU A 732 1.99 -7.26 -34.81
CA LEU A 732 2.96 -8.18 -34.19
C LEU A 732 2.30 -8.82 -32.97
N TYR A 733 2.41 -10.14 -32.84
CA TYR A 733 1.72 -10.94 -31.83
C TYR A 733 2.64 -11.53 -30.76
N GLY A 734 3.91 -11.80 -31.10
CA GLY A 734 4.89 -12.33 -30.16
C GLY A 734 6.28 -11.73 -30.38
N VAL A 735 7.05 -11.62 -29.30
CA VAL A 735 8.44 -11.17 -29.29
C VAL A 735 9.26 -12.00 -28.31
N ASP A 736 10.46 -12.38 -28.71
CA ASP A 736 11.40 -13.01 -27.80
C ASP A 736 12.82 -12.48 -28.02
N MET A 737 13.51 -12.18 -26.92
CA MET A 737 14.81 -11.55 -26.85
C MET A 737 15.78 -12.48 -26.12
N TYR A 738 16.80 -12.95 -26.84
CA TYR A 738 17.89 -13.72 -26.23
C TYR A 738 18.95 -12.80 -25.58
N SER A 739 19.21 -11.66 -26.22
CA SER A 739 20.19 -10.68 -25.74
C SER A 739 19.91 -9.30 -26.32
N ASN A 740 20.68 -8.31 -25.90
CA ASN A 740 20.63 -6.97 -26.49
C ASN A 740 21.01 -6.93 -27.99
N THR A 741 21.50 -8.03 -28.57
CA THR A 741 21.93 -8.13 -29.99
C THR A 741 21.18 -9.18 -30.81
N LEU A 742 20.27 -9.93 -30.20
CA LEU A 742 19.50 -10.98 -30.89
C LEU A 742 18.09 -11.06 -30.31
N GLY A 743 17.11 -10.94 -31.20
CA GLY A 743 15.70 -11.14 -30.88
C GLY A 743 14.85 -11.28 -32.14
N PHE A 744 13.64 -11.83 -31.98
CA PHE A 744 12.68 -11.98 -33.06
C PHE A 744 11.31 -11.45 -32.65
N ALA A 745 10.61 -10.83 -33.59
CA ALA A 745 9.20 -10.46 -33.43
C ALA A 745 8.40 -11.03 -34.60
N VAL A 746 7.24 -11.60 -34.31
CA VAL A 746 6.41 -12.32 -35.29
C VAL A 746 5.00 -11.75 -35.36
N GLY A 747 4.33 -11.91 -36.50
CA GLY A 747 3.06 -11.22 -36.71
C GLY A 747 2.22 -11.68 -37.89
N ALA A 748 1.28 -10.81 -38.26
CA ALA A 748 0.30 -11.04 -39.31
C ALA A 748 0.94 -11.37 -40.67
N SER A 749 0.28 -12.24 -41.44
CA SER A 749 0.70 -12.64 -42.78
C SER A 749 2.13 -13.23 -42.85
N GLY A 750 2.50 -14.03 -41.85
CA GLY A 750 3.80 -14.69 -41.78
C GLY A 750 4.97 -13.75 -41.50
N LYS A 751 4.72 -12.56 -40.92
CA LYS A 751 5.76 -11.58 -40.66
C LYS A 751 6.75 -12.12 -39.61
N ILE A 752 8.04 -11.96 -39.90
CA ILE A 752 9.14 -12.10 -38.94
C ILE A 752 10.05 -10.89 -39.08
N LEU A 753 10.39 -10.26 -37.97
CA LEU A 753 11.43 -9.25 -37.84
C LEU A 753 12.57 -9.82 -36.99
N LYS A 754 13.81 -9.51 -37.34
CA LYS A 754 15.02 -9.85 -36.57
C LYS A 754 15.66 -8.58 -36.03
N TRP A 755 15.94 -8.57 -34.74
CA TRP A 755 16.80 -7.60 -34.06
C TRP A 755 18.26 -8.05 -34.12
N ASP A 756 19.15 -7.13 -34.47
CA ASP A 756 20.60 -7.37 -34.56
C ASP A 756 21.45 -6.52 -33.60
N GLY A 757 20.80 -5.80 -32.68
CA GLY A 757 21.45 -4.82 -31.79
C GLY A 757 21.34 -3.38 -32.26
N ASN A 758 21.00 -3.15 -33.53
CA ASN A 758 20.85 -1.82 -34.10
C ASN A 758 19.46 -1.58 -34.70
N LEU A 759 18.94 -2.54 -35.48
CA LEU A 759 17.69 -2.36 -36.21
C LEU A 759 16.87 -3.66 -36.32
N TRP A 760 15.55 -3.49 -36.43
CA TRP A 760 14.63 -4.55 -36.80
C TRP A 760 14.57 -4.69 -38.33
N SER A 761 14.91 -5.87 -38.86
CA SER A 761 14.89 -6.17 -40.29
C SER A 761 13.92 -7.32 -40.62
N SER A 762 13.20 -7.21 -41.74
CA SER A 762 12.26 -8.26 -42.17
C SER A 762 12.99 -9.52 -42.62
N GLN A 763 12.50 -10.68 -42.19
CA GLN A 763 12.97 -11.99 -42.61
C GLN A 763 11.88 -12.72 -43.41
N SER A 764 12.28 -13.64 -44.30
CA SER A 764 11.35 -14.52 -45.01
C SER A 764 11.02 -15.72 -44.13
N SER A 765 9.75 -15.90 -43.75
CA SER A 765 9.32 -17.01 -42.89
C SER A 765 8.99 -18.30 -43.65
N GLY A 766 8.68 -18.19 -44.94
CA GLY A 766 8.07 -19.25 -45.75
C GLY A 766 6.58 -19.49 -45.46
N CYS A 767 5.98 -18.72 -44.54
CA CYS A 767 4.57 -18.82 -44.16
C CYS A 767 3.76 -17.66 -44.71
N THR A 768 2.48 -17.89 -45.01
CA THR A 768 1.53 -16.83 -45.44
C THR A 768 0.48 -16.52 -44.37
N GLN A 769 0.34 -17.38 -43.37
CA GLN A 769 -0.59 -17.21 -42.25
C GLN A 769 0.09 -16.47 -41.10
N SER A 770 -0.69 -15.81 -40.24
CA SER A 770 -0.19 -15.12 -39.05
C SER A 770 0.59 -16.07 -38.13
N LEU A 771 1.74 -15.61 -37.67
CA LEU A 771 2.55 -16.24 -36.61
C LEU A 771 2.20 -15.56 -35.29
N LEU A 772 1.87 -16.36 -34.28
CA LEU A 772 1.30 -15.92 -33.00
C LEU A 772 2.27 -16.02 -31.82
N GLY A 773 3.24 -16.93 -31.88
CA GLY A 773 4.25 -17.12 -30.85
C GLY A 773 5.63 -17.35 -31.47
N VAL A 774 6.67 -16.95 -30.74
CA VAL A 774 8.08 -17.14 -31.10
C VAL A 774 8.87 -17.43 -29.82
N ASP A 775 9.89 -18.29 -29.94
CA ASP A 775 10.80 -18.61 -28.83
C ASP A 775 12.19 -18.94 -29.39
N ILE A 776 13.23 -18.43 -28.73
CA ILE A 776 14.65 -18.65 -29.02
C ILE A 776 15.20 -19.64 -27.99
N SER A 777 16.02 -20.58 -28.44
CA SER A 777 16.59 -21.57 -27.55
C SER A 777 17.47 -20.94 -26.46
N PRO A 778 17.59 -21.55 -25.27
CA PRO A 778 18.44 -21.04 -24.19
C PRO A 778 19.93 -20.83 -24.56
N ASP A 779 20.39 -21.44 -25.65
CA ASP A 779 21.74 -21.26 -26.21
C ASP A 779 21.83 -20.21 -27.33
N GLY A 780 20.71 -19.59 -27.72
CA GLY A 780 20.62 -18.57 -28.76
C GLY A 780 20.83 -19.08 -30.19
N THR A 781 20.95 -20.40 -30.40
CA THR A 781 21.35 -20.96 -31.70
C THR A 781 20.20 -21.27 -32.64
N GLN A 782 18.99 -21.47 -32.12
CA GLN A 782 17.80 -21.79 -32.89
C GLN A 782 16.59 -21.03 -32.38
N ALA A 783 15.57 -20.90 -33.21
CA ALA A 783 14.30 -20.31 -32.81
C ALA A 783 13.15 -21.01 -33.54
N VAL A 784 11.98 -21.02 -32.92
CA VAL A 784 10.74 -21.54 -33.50
C VAL A 784 9.69 -20.44 -33.51
N ALA A 785 8.87 -20.40 -34.56
CA ALA A 785 7.69 -19.57 -34.60
C ALA A 785 6.50 -20.40 -35.08
N CYS A 786 5.35 -20.21 -34.43
CA CYS A 786 4.14 -20.95 -34.71
C CYS A 786 2.94 -20.02 -34.92
N GLY A 787 1.86 -20.52 -35.54
CA GLY A 787 0.68 -19.70 -35.76
C GLY A 787 -0.50 -20.42 -36.39
N ASN A 788 -1.31 -19.66 -37.14
CA ASN A 788 -2.56 -20.13 -37.70
C ASN A 788 -2.39 -21.23 -38.76
N LEU A 789 -3.39 -22.11 -38.82
CA LEU A 789 -3.47 -23.21 -39.79
C LEU A 789 -2.23 -24.12 -39.82
N GLY A 790 -1.69 -24.46 -38.65
CA GLY A 790 -0.53 -25.33 -38.50
C GLY A 790 0.77 -24.72 -39.01
N SER A 791 0.87 -23.40 -39.09
CA SER A 791 2.09 -22.74 -39.56
C SER A 791 3.17 -22.87 -38.51
N VAL A 792 4.22 -23.63 -38.82
CA VAL A 792 5.43 -23.74 -38.02
C VAL A 792 6.64 -23.47 -38.89
N THR A 793 7.56 -22.64 -38.42
CA THR A 793 8.82 -22.33 -39.10
C THR A 793 9.95 -22.31 -38.07
N ILE A 794 11.13 -22.76 -38.48
CA ILE A 794 12.30 -22.89 -37.59
C ILE A 794 13.46 -22.12 -38.18
N TRP A 795 14.13 -21.34 -37.33
CA TRP A 795 15.38 -20.65 -37.63
C TRP A 795 16.58 -21.52 -37.24
N ASN A 796 17.51 -21.70 -38.16
CA ASN A 796 18.67 -22.59 -38.00
C ASN A 796 19.98 -21.87 -37.64
N GLY A 797 19.90 -20.64 -37.11
CA GLY A 797 21.08 -19.77 -36.92
C GLY A 797 21.33 -18.78 -38.06
N SER A 798 20.64 -18.93 -39.20
CA SER A 798 20.85 -18.07 -40.37
C SER A 798 19.55 -17.69 -41.10
N SER A 799 18.65 -18.65 -41.31
CA SER A 799 17.42 -18.46 -42.09
C SER A 799 16.26 -19.24 -41.50
N TRP A 800 15.03 -18.77 -41.76
CA TRP A 800 13.79 -19.46 -41.39
C TRP A 800 13.34 -20.42 -42.49
N ALA A 801 12.87 -21.60 -42.10
CA ALA A 801 12.31 -22.60 -43.01
C ALA A 801 10.99 -23.16 -42.47
N LYS A 802 9.93 -23.05 -43.28
CA LYS A 802 8.62 -23.65 -42.97
C LYS A 802 8.74 -25.16 -42.86
N LYS A 803 8.14 -25.73 -41.82
CA LYS A 803 8.17 -27.16 -41.50
C LYS A 803 6.81 -27.83 -41.76
N PRO A 804 6.81 -29.13 -42.11
CA PRO A 804 5.57 -29.90 -42.17
C PRO A 804 4.96 -30.01 -40.76
N TYR A 805 3.63 -29.91 -40.67
CA TYR A 805 2.90 -30.00 -39.41
C TYR A 805 1.64 -30.86 -39.60
N PRO A 806 1.27 -31.74 -38.65
CA PRO A 806 0.29 -32.79 -38.88
C PRO A 806 -1.17 -32.30 -38.85
N VAL A 807 -1.42 -31.08 -38.37
CA VAL A 807 -2.78 -30.53 -38.20
C VAL A 807 -2.87 -29.10 -38.74
N THR A 808 -4.09 -28.65 -39.04
CA THR A 808 -4.37 -27.28 -39.54
C THR A 808 -4.92 -26.37 -38.46
N ASN A 809 -4.53 -26.61 -37.20
CA ASN A 809 -5.04 -25.89 -36.04
C ASN A 809 -4.19 -24.65 -35.71
N SER A 810 -4.73 -23.72 -34.92
CA SER A 810 -3.99 -22.52 -34.49
C SER A 810 -3.09 -22.84 -33.29
N MET A 811 -1.80 -22.55 -33.45
CA MET A 811 -0.78 -22.73 -32.43
C MET A 811 -0.42 -21.36 -31.84
N PHE A 812 -0.49 -21.22 -30.51
CA PHE A 812 -0.26 -19.95 -29.80
C PHE A 812 1.09 -19.93 -29.08
N ALA A 813 1.52 -21.07 -28.55
CA ALA A 813 2.74 -21.20 -27.78
C ALA A 813 3.75 -22.09 -28.51
N CYS A 814 5.03 -21.76 -28.41
CA CYS A 814 6.12 -22.61 -28.88
C CYS A 814 7.31 -22.52 -27.92
N ALA A 815 8.14 -23.55 -27.91
CA ALA A 815 9.39 -23.56 -27.15
C ALA A 815 10.51 -24.25 -27.97
N ALA A 816 11.69 -23.66 -28.01
CA ALA A 816 12.91 -24.20 -28.58
C ALA A 816 13.81 -24.68 -27.43
N LEU A 817 13.91 -25.99 -27.22
CA LEU A 817 14.71 -26.52 -26.10
C LEU A 817 16.20 -26.67 -26.46
N GLY A 818 16.56 -26.55 -27.73
CA GLY A 818 17.94 -26.68 -28.21
C GLY A 818 17.99 -27.00 -29.70
N SER A 819 19.10 -27.61 -30.14
CA SER A 819 19.46 -27.74 -31.57
C SER A 819 18.56 -28.60 -32.46
N SER A 820 17.57 -29.28 -31.90
CA SER A 820 16.66 -30.16 -32.66
C SER A 820 15.30 -30.38 -32.00
N THR A 821 15.12 -29.90 -30.77
CA THR A 821 13.94 -30.21 -29.95
C THR A 821 13.05 -28.99 -29.82
N PHE A 822 11.79 -29.16 -30.20
CA PHE A 822 10.80 -28.09 -30.26
C PHE A 822 9.46 -28.56 -29.73
N LEU A 823 8.73 -27.66 -29.06
CA LEU A 823 7.33 -27.84 -28.71
C LEU A 823 6.47 -26.77 -29.38
N VAL A 824 5.24 -27.14 -29.72
CA VAL A 824 4.20 -26.22 -30.16
C VAL A 824 2.87 -26.62 -29.54
N GLY A 825 2.20 -25.66 -28.91
CA GLY A 825 0.95 -25.79 -28.18
C GLY A 825 -0.14 -24.86 -28.71
N GLY A 826 -1.38 -25.34 -28.79
CA GLY A 826 -2.47 -24.61 -29.44
C GLY A 826 -3.87 -25.04 -29.01
N SER A 827 -4.85 -24.78 -29.89
CA SER A 827 -6.24 -25.25 -29.73
C SER A 827 -6.69 -26.11 -30.91
N ALA A 828 -7.38 -27.22 -30.63
CA ALA A 828 -7.83 -28.17 -31.64
C ALA A 828 -8.95 -27.65 -32.57
N VAL A 829 -9.54 -26.48 -32.27
CA VAL A 829 -10.63 -25.85 -33.04
C VAL A 829 -10.48 -24.33 -32.98
N SER A 830 -10.77 -23.64 -34.08
CA SER A 830 -10.80 -22.18 -34.14
C SER A 830 -11.79 -21.63 -33.09
N GLY A 831 -11.28 -21.20 -31.93
CA GLY A 831 -12.06 -20.65 -30.83
C GLY A 831 -12.64 -21.65 -29.82
N GLY A 832 -12.17 -22.91 -29.77
CA GLY A 832 -12.66 -23.90 -28.80
C GLY A 832 -11.62 -24.44 -27.80
N ALA A 833 -12.07 -25.37 -26.97
CA ALA A 833 -11.56 -25.68 -25.64
C ALA A 833 -10.71 -26.98 -25.55
N TYR A 834 -9.96 -27.34 -26.58
CA TYR A 834 -9.15 -28.57 -26.55
C TYR A 834 -7.68 -28.26 -26.78
N ASP A 835 -6.84 -28.78 -25.90
CA ASP A 835 -5.38 -28.73 -25.93
C ASP A 835 -4.79 -29.63 -27.01
N GLU A 836 -3.88 -29.06 -27.80
CA GLU A 836 -2.98 -29.87 -28.60
C GLU A 836 -1.54 -29.42 -28.37
N LEU A 837 -0.73 -30.33 -27.85
CA LEU A 837 0.71 -30.17 -27.67
C LEU A 837 1.45 -31.17 -28.54
N TYR A 838 2.39 -30.69 -29.35
CA TYR A 838 3.24 -31.53 -30.18
C TYR A 838 4.70 -31.24 -29.90
N ARG A 839 5.52 -32.30 -29.98
CA ARG A 839 6.96 -32.25 -29.78
C ARG A 839 7.68 -32.83 -30.99
N SER A 840 8.74 -32.16 -31.43
CA SER A 840 9.69 -32.63 -32.44
C SER A 840 11.06 -32.78 -31.81
N THR A 841 11.84 -33.78 -32.26
CA THR A 841 13.25 -34.01 -31.87
C THR A 841 14.17 -34.12 -33.08
N ASP A 842 13.67 -33.79 -34.27
CA ASP A 842 14.35 -33.95 -35.56
C ASP A 842 14.31 -32.65 -36.36
N ASN A 843 14.39 -31.51 -35.66
CA ASN A 843 14.37 -30.19 -36.25
C ASN A 843 13.09 -29.90 -37.07
N GLY A 844 11.94 -30.30 -36.52
CA GLY A 844 10.62 -30.08 -37.08
C GLY A 844 10.30 -30.93 -38.31
N ALA A 845 11.07 -31.97 -38.61
CA ALA A 845 10.77 -32.86 -39.73
C ALA A 845 9.57 -33.76 -39.43
N THR A 846 9.44 -34.23 -38.18
CA THR A 846 8.29 -34.96 -37.66
C THR A 846 7.83 -34.43 -36.30
N TRP A 847 6.55 -34.62 -36.00
CA TRP A 847 5.88 -34.11 -34.79
C TRP A 847 5.08 -35.22 -34.12
N THR A 848 5.31 -35.41 -32.82
CA THR A 848 4.61 -36.38 -31.98
C THR A 848 3.65 -35.65 -31.05
N LYS A 849 2.37 -36.05 -31.03
CA LYS A 849 1.39 -35.48 -30.09
C LYS A 849 1.71 -35.97 -28.67
N ILE A 850 1.80 -35.06 -27.72
CA ILE A 850 1.96 -35.36 -26.30
C ILE A 850 0.57 -35.56 -25.69
N THR A 851 0.30 -36.77 -25.18
CA THR A 851 -0.98 -37.14 -24.56
C THR A 851 -0.97 -37.07 -23.03
N ALA A 852 0.21 -36.88 -22.43
CA ALA A 852 0.43 -36.78 -20.99
C ALA A 852 0.34 -35.33 -20.48
N VAL A 853 -0.55 -34.53 -21.08
CA VAL A 853 -1.02 -33.26 -20.52
C VAL A 853 -2.39 -33.56 -19.90
N PRO A 854 -2.62 -33.32 -18.60
CA PRO A 854 -3.96 -33.44 -18.02
C PRO A 854 -4.90 -32.54 -18.81
N SER A 855 -6.04 -33.07 -19.28
CA SER A 855 -6.88 -32.33 -20.24
C SER A 855 -7.24 -30.98 -19.66
N THR A 856 -6.68 -29.93 -20.26
CA THR A 856 -6.86 -28.56 -19.76
C THR A 856 -8.28 -28.07 -20.01
N GLN A 857 -9.01 -28.76 -20.91
CA GLN A 857 -10.22 -28.26 -21.57
C GLN A 857 -10.06 -26.80 -22.03
N SER A 858 -8.85 -26.40 -22.43
CA SER A 858 -8.54 -25.01 -22.78
C SER A 858 -7.29 -24.86 -23.63
N ALA A 859 -7.22 -23.76 -24.38
CA ALA A 859 -6.08 -23.50 -25.27
C ALA A 859 -4.79 -23.26 -24.48
N ILE A 860 -3.69 -23.89 -24.93
CA ILE A 860 -2.34 -23.56 -24.45
C ILE A 860 -1.98 -22.17 -24.99
N ARG A 861 -1.53 -21.27 -24.10
CA ARG A 861 -1.28 -19.84 -24.41
C ARG A 861 0.19 -19.46 -24.40
N SER A 862 0.94 -19.94 -23.41
CA SER A 862 2.38 -19.67 -23.30
C SER A 862 3.09 -20.89 -22.70
N MET A 863 4.37 -21.03 -23.04
CA MET A 863 5.28 -22.01 -22.47
C MET A 863 6.63 -21.33 -22.28
N SER A 864 7.25 -21.52 -21.13
CA SER A 864 8.58 -20.99 -20.85
C SER A 864 9.44 -22.07 -20.21
N PHE A 865 10.67 -22.22 -20.69
CA PHE A 865 11.63 -23.22 -20.23
C PHE A 865 12.89 -22.54 -19.74
N TYR A 866 13.33 -22.92 -18.53
CA TYR A 866 14.63 -22.51 -18.01
C TYR A 866 15.77 -23.31 -18.67
N ASP A 867 15.53 -24.61 -18.87
CA ASP A 867 16.49 -25.53 -19.51
C ASP A 867 15.76 -26.57 -20.37
N THR A 868 16.50 -27.54 -20.92
CA THR A 868 15.95 -28.62 -21.77
C THR A 868 14.92 -29.52 -21.07
N ASN A 869 14.80 -29.47 -19.75
CA ASN A 869 14.00 -30.37 -18.93
C ASN A 869 12.88 -29.66 -18.17
N LYS A 870 13.16 -28.50 -17.56
CA LYS A 870 12.21 -27.79 -16.70
C LYS A 870 11.53 -26.64 -17.42
N GLY A 871 10.21 -26.63 -17.36
CA GLY A 871 9.39 -25.56 -17.94
C GLY A 871 8.01 -25.46 -17.32
N ILE A 872 7.37 -24.34 -17.60
CA ILE A 872 6.02 -23.97 -17.18
C ILE A 872 5.16 -23.85 -18.44
N LEU A 873 3.89 -24.24 -18.32
CA LEU A 873 2.88 -24.10 -19.35
C LEU A 873 1.67 -23.39 -18.80
N ALA A 874 1.28 -22.30 -19.47
CA ALA A 874 0.07 -21.55 -19.19
C ALA A 874 -1.04 -21.91 -20.19
N ALA A 875 -2.23 -22.18 -19.66
CA ALA A 875 -3.43 -22.44 -20.44
C ALA A 875 -4.53 -21.42 -20.08
N ALA A 876 -5.40 -21.13 -21.06
CA ALA A 876 -6.56 -20.27 -20.83
C ALA A 876 -7.49 -20.90 -19.77
N ASN A 877 -8.06 -20.14 -18.85
CA ASN A 877 -9.08 -20.58 -17.86
C ASN A 877 -8.79 -21.89 -17.09
N ALA A 878 -7.55 -22.34 -17.03
CA ALA A 878 -7.12 -23.62 -16.46
C ALA A 878 -5.91 -23.38 -15.54
N PRO A 879 -5.61 -24.30 -14.61
CA PRO A 879 -4.40 -24.20 -13.78
C PRO A 879 -3.13 -24.24 -14.64
N LEU A 880 -2.04 -23.69 -14.11
CA LEU A 880 -0.71 -23.77 -14.73
C LEU A 880 -0.15 -25.18 -14.61
N TYR A 881 0.76 -25.57 -15.49
CA TYR A 881 1.42 -26.87 -15.45
C TYR A 881 2.93 -26.73 -15.42
N VAL A 882 3.59 -27.73 -14.85
CA VAL A 882 5.05 -27.84 -14.84
C VAL A 882 5.52 -29.16 -15.45
N THR A 883 6.68 -29.12 -16.09
CA THR A 883 7.39 -30.30 -16.57
C THR A 883 8.79 -30.36 -15.97
N SER A 884 9.31 -31.59 -15.87
CA SER A 884 10.70 -31.85 -15.46
C SER A 884 11.44 -32.78 -16.42
N ASP A 885 10.82 -33.10 -17.57
CA ASP A 885 11.30 -34.05 -18.55
C ASP A 885 11.26 -33.50 -19.99
N GLY A 886 11.33 -32.17 -20.14
CA GLY A 886 11.41 -31.51 -21.44
C GLY A 886 10.07 -31.52 -22.19
N GLY A 887 8.98 -31.45 -21.43
CA GLY A 887 7.61 -31.40 -21.93
C GLY A 887 7.10 -32.74 -22.47
N MET A 888 7.72 -33.87 -22.08
CA MET A 888 7.19 -35.20 -22.39
C MET A 888 6.00 -35.54 -21.50
N SER A 889 5.98 -35.03 -20.26
CA SER A 889 4.85 -35.09 -19.34
C SER A 889 4.69 -33.78 -18.56
N TRP A 890 3.45 -33.50 -18.12
CA TRP A 890 3.08 -32.28 -17.42
C TRP A 890 2.24 -32.57 -16.17
N THR A 891 2.53 -31.85 -15.09
CA THR A 891 1.83 -31.98 -13.80
C THR A 891 1.12 -30.66 -13.47
N PRO A 892 -0.14 -30.68 -12.99
CA PRO A 892 -0.84 -29.46 -12.56
C PRO A 892 -0.12 -28.80 -11.38
N SER A 893 -0.08 -27.47 -11.39
CA SER A 893 0.45 -26.66 -10.31
C SER A 893 -0.61 -26.44 -9.22
N THR A 894 -0.15 -26.07 -8.02
CA THR A 894 -1.02 -25.73 -6.87
C THR A 894 -0.99 -24.22 -6.57
N GLY A 895 -1.93 -23.74 -5.74
CA GLY A 895 -1.96 -22.32 -5.32
C GLY A 895 -2.75 -21.38 -6.25
N ILE A 896 -3.37 -21.90 -7.31
CA ILE A 896 -4.27 -21.15 -8.21
C ILE A 896 -5.63 -21.86 -8.24
N SER A 897 -6.69 -21.12 -7.94
CA SER A 897 -8.06 -21.62 -7.98
C SER A 897 -8.55 -21.77 -9.42
N THR A 898 -9.46 -22.72 -9.67
CA THR A 898 -10.15 -22.81 -10.97
C THR A 898 -11.05 -21.59 -11.19
N GLY A 899 -11.02 -20.99 -12.38
CA GLY A 899 -11.86 -19.83 -12.72
C GLY A 899 -11.22 -18.46 -12.46
N GLU A 900 -9.93 -18.41 -12.16
CA GLU A 900 -9.16 -17.17 -11.90
C GLU A 900 -8.90 -16.28 -13.14
N GLY A 901 -9.43 -16.64 -14.32
CA GLY A 901 -9.19 -15.97 -15.60
C GLY A 901 -8.18 -16.71 -16.49
N SER A 902 -7.92 -16.17 -17.68
CA SER A 902 -6.98 -16.75 -18.64
C SER A 902 -5.56 -16.28 -18.39
N PHE A 903 -4.63 -17.22 -18.24
CA PHE A 903 -3.19 -16.95 -18.22
C PHE A 903 -2.70 -16.89 -19.66
N TYR A 904 -2.44 -15.67 -20.15
CA TYR A 904 -1.98 -15.47 -21.53
C TYR A 904 -0.47 -15.64 -21.66
N ASP A 905 0.28 -15.41 -20.59
CA ASP A 905 1.72 -15.49 -20.62
C ASP A 905 2.35 -15.97 -19.30
N CYS A 906 3.51 -16.61 -19.40
CA CYS A 906 4.30 -17.09 -18.27
C CYS A 906 5.79 -17.07 -18.61
N THR A 907 6.62 -16.81 -17.60
CA THR A 907 8.07 -16.79 -17.73
C THR A 907 8.72 -17.58 -16.59
N MET A 908 9.80 -18.29 -16.89
CA MET A 908 10.61 -19.07 -15.95
C MET A 908 12.04 -18.51 -15.89
N PRO A 909 12.27 -17.38 -15.22
CA PRO A 909 13.56 -16.69 -15.22
C PRO A 909 14.70 -17.46 -14.54
N SER A 910 14.37 -18.40 -13.65
CA SER A 910 15.38 -19.25 -13.00
C SER A 910 14.84 -20.65 -12.73
N ILE A 911 15.73 -21.54 -12.31
CA ILE A 911 15.39 -22.93 -11.95
C ILE A 911 14.34 -23.04 -10.83
N ASN A 912 14.15 -22.00 -10.01
CA ASN A 912 13.23 -21.99 -8.87
C ASN A 912 12.12 -20.93 -9.00
N THR A 913 12.27 -19.94 -9.87
CA THR A 913 11.33 -18.82 -9.95
C THR A 913 10.48 -18.86 -11.21
N GLY A 914 9.19 -18.57 -11.04
CA GLY A 914 8.23 -18.49 -12.13
C GLY A 914 7.30 -17.30 -11.94
N TRP A 915 6.89 -16.67 -13.04
CA TRP A 915 5.95 -15.55 -13.03
C TRP A 915 4.87 -15.77 -14.08
N THR A 916 3.67 -15.33 -13.75
CA THR A 916 2.56 -15.28 -14.72
C THR A 916 1.60 -14.16 -14.34
N ALA A 917 0.83 -13.73 -15.31
CA ALA A 917 -0.24 -12.79 -15.11
C ALA A 917 -1.47 -13.22 -15.92
N ASN A 918 -2.65 -12.82 -15.46
CA ASN A 918 -3.89 -13.29 -16.06
C ASN A 918 -4.84 -12.16 -16.49
N SER A 919 -5.88 -12.56 -17.19
CA SER A 919 -6.93 -11.68 -17.70
C SER A 919 -7.79 -11.02 -16.61
N ALA A 920 -7.68 -11.45 -15.35
CA ALA A 920 -8.35 -10.84 -14.20
C ALA A 920 -7.49 -9.77 -13.52
N GLY A 921 -6.33 -9.42 -14.09
CA GLY A 921 -5.42 -8.41 -13.55
C GLY A 921 -4.56 -8.90 -12.38
N LYS A 922 -4.54 -10.21 -12.11
CA LYS A 922 -3.72 -10.81 -11.06
C LYS A 922 -2.34 -11.18 -11.59
N VAL A 923 -1.33 -10.98 -10.74
CA VAL A 923 0.06 -11.38 -10.97
C VAL A 923 0.44 -12.42 -9.91
N TYR A 924 1.00 -13.53 -10.35
CA TYR A 924 1.43 -14.62 -9.49
C TYR A 924 2.94 -14.85 -9.61
N THR A 925 3.54 -15.27 -8.51
CA THR A 925 4.95 -15.67 -8.45
C THR A 925 5.08 -17.06 -7.82
N SER A 926 6.10 -17.80 -8.23
CA SER A 926 6.47 -19.11 -7.70
C SER A 926 7.93 -19.09 -7.26
N THR A 927 8.22 -19.71 -6.12
CA THR A 927 9.58 -20.02 -5.64
C THR A 927 9.90 -21.52 -5.72
N SER A 928 9.01 -22.30 -6.34
CA SER A 928 9.07 -23.76 -6.44
C SER A 928 9.09 -24.24 -7.91
N ALA A 929 9.71 -23.46 -8.79
CA ALA A 929 9.82 -23.77 -10.22
C ALA A 929 8.45 -23.94 -10.92
N GLY A 930 7.44 -23.20 -10.45
CA GLY A 930 6.07 -23.28 -10.94
C GLY A 930 5.21 -24.37 -10.29
N ALA A 931 5.73 -25.21 -9.38
CA ALA A 931 4.94 -26.28 -8.76
C ALA A 931 3.82 -25.73 -7.84
N SER A 932 4.06 -24.58 -7.22
CA SER A 932 3.11 -23.84 -6.39
C SER A 932 3.23 -22.34 -6.63
N TRP A 933 2.11 -21.63 -6.60
CA TRP A 933 2.02 -20.20 -6.90
C TRP A 933 1.43 -19.42 -5.74
N ASN A 934 1.92 -18.20 -5.55
CA ASN A 934 1.41 -17.23 -4.60
C ASN A 934 0.92 -16.00 -5.35
N LEU A 935 -0.25 -15.48 -4.93
CA LEU A 935 -0.73 -14.19 -5.42
C LEU A 935 0.24 -13.10 -4.98
N PHE A 936 0.87 -12.44 -5.94
CA PHE A 936 1.79 -11.34 -5.68
C PHE A 936 1.04 -10.01 -5.58
N ALA A 937 0.16 -9.75 -6.55
CA ALA A 937 -0.64 -8.54 -6.60
C ALA A 937 -1.97 -8.76 -7.34
N ASP A 938 -3.01 -8.05 -6.92
CA ASP A 938 -4.33 -8.04 -7.56
C ASP A 938 -4.69 -6.61 -7.98
N TYR A 939 -4.82 -6.40 -9.28
CA TYR A 939 -5.19 -5.10 -9.85
C TYR A 939 -6.63 -5.05 -10.38
N GLY A 940 -7.41 -6.12 -10.18
CA GLY A 940 -8.78 -6.25 -10.64
C GLY A 940 -8.93 -6.41 -12.16
N THR A 941 -10.16 -6.72 -12.58
CA THR A 941 -10.49 -7.09 -13.97
C THR A 941 -10.41 -5.95 -14.99
N SER A 942 -10.24 -4.69 -14.56
CA SER A 942 -10.06 -3.56 -15.48
C SER A 942 -8.66 -3.51 -16.10
N ARG A 943 -7.74 -4.40 -15.66
CA ARG A 943 -6.33 -4.40 -16.08
C ARG A 943 -5.84 -5.79 -16.51
N PRO A 944 -6.38 -6.38 -17.58
CA PRO A 944 -5.93 -7.68 -18.07
C PRO A 944 -4.48 -7.60 -18.55
N TRP A 945 -3.68 -8.60 -18.20
CA TRP A 945 -2.29 -8.73 -18.65
C TRP A 945 -2.18 -9.66 -19.86
N ASN A 946 -1.35 -9.29 -20.85
CA ASN A 946 -1.17 -10.09 -22.07
C ASN A 946 0.24 -10.65 -22.24
N GLY A 947 1.25 -9.92 -21.78
CA GLY A 947 2.64 -10.36 -21.77
C GLY A 947 3.28 -10.01 -20.44
N ILE A 948 4.12 -10.90 -19.93
CA ILE A 948 4.93 -10.71 -18.75
C ILE A 948 6.25 -11.43 -18.95
N ASP A 949 7.35 -10.69 -18.81
CA ASP A 949 8.67 -11.31 -18.83
C ASP A 949 9.55 -10.76 -17.73
N MET A 950 10.41 -11.63 -17.21
CA MET A 950 11.21 -11.42 -16.01
C MET A 950 12.62 -11.95 -16.24
N THR A 951 13.59 -11.34 -15.59
CA THR A 951 14.99 -11.77 -15.59
C THR A 951 15.32 -12.61 -14.36
N ALA A 952 16.46 -13.28 -14.38
CA ALA A 952 16.94 -14.12 -13.28
C ALA A 952 17.12 -13.35 -11.95
N SER A 953 17.34 -12.03 -12.00
CA SER A 953 17.42 -11.18 -10.80
C SER A 953 16.04 -10.81 -10.23
N GLY A 954 14.96 -11.21 -10.91
CA GLY A 954 13.60 -10.94 -10.50
C GLY A 954 13.10 -9.55 -10.93
N ASN A 955 13.77 -8.85 -11.85
CA ASN A 955 13.26 -7.63 -12.48
C ASN A 955 12.50 -7.98 -13.77
N GLY A 956 11.64 -7.10 -14.27
CA GLY A 956 10.96 -7.39 -15.55
C GLY A 956 9.92 -6.37 -15.98
N TRP A 957 9.10 -6.76 -16.95
CA TRP A 957 8.01 -5.92 -17.49
C TRP A 957 6.73 -6.70 -17.74
N ALA A 958 5.60 -6.00 -17.73
CA ALA A 958 4.30 -6.54 -18.09
C ALA A 958 3.49 -5.55 -18.94
N VAL A 959 2.66 -6.06 -19.86
CA VAL A 959 1.90 -5.23 -20.83
C VAL A 959 0.44 -5.66 -20.96
N THR A 960 -0.44 -4.76 -21.43
CA THR A 960 -1.89 -5.01 -21.55
C THR A 960 -2.41 -5.08 -23.00
N PRO A 961 -3.41 -5.94 -23.30
CA PRO A 961 -3.98 -6.18 -24.64
C PRO A 961 -5.00 -5.16 -25.11
N SER A 962 -5.41 -4.26 -24.23
CA SER A 962 -6.27 -3.15 -24.59
C SER A 962 -5.57 -1.86 -24.19
N ILE A 963 -5.92 -0.79 -24.88
CA ILE A 963 -5.90 0.51 -24.23
C ILE A 963 -6.65 0.34 -22.91
N SER A 964 -6.05 0.79 -21.82
CA SER A 964 -6.74 0.84 -20.54
C SER A 964 -8.06 1.60 -20.71
N GLU A 965 -8.96 1.50 -19.73
CA GLU A 965 -10.13 2.38 -19.64
C GLU A 965 -9.77 3.89 -19.77
N TYR A 966 -8.47 4.21 -19.67
CA TYR A 966 -7.84 5.52 -19.80
C TYR A 966 -7.21 5.82 -21.18
N GLY A 967 -7.51 5.05 -22.23
CA GLY A 967 -7.11 5.36 -23.61
C GLY A 967 -5.61 5.24 -23.93
N THR A 968 -4.82 4.74 -22.98
CA THR A 968 -3.36 4.55 -23.11
C THR A 968 -2.99 3.08 -22.96
N THR A 969 -1.96 2.68 -23.71
CA THR A 969 -1.33 1.36 -23.59
C THR A 969 -0.57 1.30 -22.27
N LEU A 970 -0.89 0.34 -21.39
CA LEU A 970 -0.23 0.20 -20.10
C LEU A 970 0.97 -0.74 -20.22
N VAL A 971 2.12 -0.26 -19.77
CA VAL A 971 3.31 -1.07 -19.52
C VAL A 971 3.72 -0.87 -18.08
N ARG A 972 4.13 -1.94 -17.42
CA ARG A 972 4.66 -1.90 -16.08
C ARG A 972 6.06 -2.45 -16.02
N ARG A 973 6.86 -1.93 -15.11
CA ARG A 973 8.17 -2.44 -14.76
C ARG A 973 8.11 -3.02 -13.37
N PHE A 974 8.72 -4.17 -13.16
CA PHE A 974 8.93 -4.75 -11.85
C PHE A 974 10.38 -4.58 -11.45
N GLU A 975 10.63 -3.93 -10.32
CA GLU A 975 11.95 -3.83 -9.70
C GLU A 975 11.80 -3.63 -8.19
N ASN A 976 12.82 -3.99 -7.41
CA ASN A 976 12.81 -3.85 -5.94
C ASN A 976 11.54 -4.43 -5.29
N ASN A 977 11.10 -5.58 -5.80
CA ASN A 977 9.92 -6.30 -5.35
C ASN A 977 8.60 -5.49 -5.47
N ARG A 978 8.49 -4.56 -6.44
CA ARG A 978 7.31 -3.72 -6.67
C ARG A 978 7.05 -3.47 -8.16
N TRP A 979 5.77 -3.33 -8.53
CA TRP A 979 5.35 -2.95 -9.89
C TRP A 979 5.15 -1.44 -10.00
N PHE A 980 5.77 -0.84 -11.01
CA PHE A 980 5.67 0.56 -11.38
C PHE A 980 4.95 0.69 -12.73
N ASN A 981 3.99 1.60 -12.84
CA ASN A 981 3.42 1.97 -14.15
C ASN A 981 4.46 2.78 -14.93
N MET A 982 4.73 2.40 -16.18
CA MET A 982 5.67 3.10 -17.04
C MET A 982 4.92 4.13 -17.91
N PRO A 983 5.28 5.42 -17.83
CA PRO A 983 4.75 6.43 -18.75
C PRO A 983 5.44 6.27 -20.10
N ILE A 984 4.85 5.50 -21.01
CA ILE A 984 5.41 5.38 -22.36
C ILE A 984 5.07 6.63 -23.16
N CYS A 985 6.09 7.44 -23.42
CA CYS A 985 6.01 8.59 -24.31
C CYS A 985 6.03 8.16 -25.79
N THR A 986 5.00 7.48 -26.27
CA THR A 986 4.77 7.39 -27.72
C THR A 986 3.68 8.37 -28.11
N SER A 987 4.06 9.57 -28.58
CA SER A 987 3.13 10.42 -29.30
C SER A 987 2.77 9.72 -30.62
N GLY A 988 1.65 8.99 -30.65
CA GLY A 988 1.01 8.58 -31.91
C GLY A 988 0.66 7.11 -32.07
N THR A 989 0.92 6.23 -31.10
CA THR A 989 0.42 4.83 -31.18
C THR A 989 -0.25 4.40 -29.88
N GLN A 990 -1.54 4.74 -29.74
CA GLN A 990 -2.49 4.13 -28.78
C GLN A 990 -2.85 2.70 -29.21
N ALA A 991 -1.86 1.91 -29.59
CA ALA A 991 -2.05 0.57 -30.12
C ALA A 991 -1.86 -0.44 -28.98
N PRO A 992 -2.80 -1.38 -28.82
CA PRO A 992 -2.64 -2.51 -27.91
C PRO A 992 -1.31 -3.23 -28.07
N LEU A 993 -0.70 -3.59 -26.93
CA LEU A 993 0.50 -4.44 -26.90
C LEU A 993 0.07 -5.88 -26.69
N ASN A 994 0.68 -6.77 -27.44
CA ASN A 994 0.36 -8.18 -27.41
C ASN A 994 1.35 -8.96 -26.54
N ASP A 995 2.61 -8.54 -26.50
CA ASP A 995 3.70 -9.31 -25.87
C ASP A 995 4.89 -8.42 -25.46
N VAL A 996 5.72 -8.92 -24.55
CA VAL A 996 6.92 -8.27 -24.02
C VAL A 996 8.02 -9.27 -23.71
N SER A 997 9.28 -8.91 -23.96
CA SER A 997 10.43 -9.74 -23.63
C SER A 997 11.62 -8.89 -23.16
N CYS A 998 12.29 -9.36 -22.12
CA CYS A 998 13.46 -8.77 -21.49
C CYS A 998 14.72 -9.20 -22.23
N SER A 999 15.62 -8.27 -22.52
CA SER A 999 16.98 -8.62 -22.98
C SER A 999 18.03 -8.48 -21.86
N SER A 1000 17.68 -7.78 -20.78
CA SER A 1000 18.45 -7.62 -19.54
C SER A 1000 17.56 -7.02 -18.43
N ASP A 1001 18.10 -6.78 -17.24
CA ASP A 1001 17.37 -6.16 -16.11
C ASP A 1001 16.88 -4.73 -16.38
N ILE A 1002 17.46 -4.06 -17.37
CA ILE A 1002 17.25 -2.63 -17.63
C ILE A 1002 16.75 -2.34 -19.05
N GLU A 1003 16.76 -3.35 -19.94
CA GLU A 1003 16.27 -3.24 -21.32
C GLU A 1003 15.35 -4.40 -21.73
N GLY A 1004 14.34 -4.09 -22.54
CA GLY A 1004 13.46 -5.07 -23.16
C GLY A 1004 12.69 -4.49 -24.36
N TRP A 1005 11.82 -5.27 -24.95
CA TRP A 1005 10.96 -4.86 -26.06
C TRP A 1005 9.51 -5.30 -25.84
N ALA A 1006 8.57 -4.43 -26.17
CA ALA A 1006 7.15 -4.76 -26.28
C ALA A 1006 6.66 -4.59 -27.72
N VAL A 1007 5.74 -5.44 -28.16
CA VAL A 1007 5.19 -5.43 -29.54
C VAL A 1007 3.68 -5.40 -29.56
N GLY A 1008 3.09 -4.93 -30.66
CA GLY A 1008 1.64 -4.78 -30.73
C GLY A 1008 1.05 -4.47 -32.10
N LYS A 1009 -0.19 -4.00 -32.07
CA LYS A 1009 -1.02 -3.71 -33.25
C LYS A 1009 -0.40 -2.63 -34.15
N GLY A 1010 -0.55 -2.75 -35.47
CA GLY A 1010 -0.07 -1.78 -36.46
C GLY A 1010 1.46 -1.68 -36.56
N GLY A 1011 2.17 -2.78 -36.27
CA GLY A 1011 3.63 -2.88 -36.32
C GLY A 1011 4.33 -2.10 -35.21
N VAL A 1012 3.68 -1.95 -34.05
CA VAL A 1012 4.29 -1.27 -32.90
C VAL A 1012 5.39 -2.14 -32.31
N LEU A 1013 6.53 -1.50 -32.08
CA LEU A 1013 7.73 -2.00 -31.42
C LEU A 1013 8.13 -0.92 -30.43
N ILE A 1014 8.23 -1.22 -29.15
CA ILE A 1014 8.61 -0.27 -28.11
C ILE A 1014 9.81 -0.85 -27.39
N LYS A 1015 10.95 -0.17 -27.45
CA LYS A 1015 12.08 -0.53 -26.60
C LYS A 1015 11.85 0.08 -25.23
N LEU A 1016 11.89 -0.76 -24.20
CA LEU A 1016 11.67 -0.43 -22.80
C LEU A 1016 13.04 -0.20 -22.14
N ALA A 1017 13.26 0.96 -21.50
CA ALA A 1017 14.41 1.13 -20.61
C ALA A 1017 14.14 2.08 -19.43
N LYS A 1018 14.97 1.97 -18.38
CA LYS A 1018 14.81 2.68 -17.10
C LYS A 1018 14.73 4.23 -17.22
N GLN A 1019 15.26 4.83 -18.28
CA GLN A 1019 15.33 6.29 -18.45
C GLN A 1019 14.02 6.97 -18.93
N ASP A 1020 12.96 6.21 -19.22
CA ASP A 1020 11.75 6.69 -19.93
C ASP A 1020 10.71 7.43 -19.03
N LEU A 1021 11.06 7.81 -17.80
CA LEU A 1021 10.12 8.17 -16.70
C LEU A 1021 9.62 9.65 -16.61
N ARG A 1022 9.76 10.52 -17.63
CA ARG A 1022 9.73 12.00 -17.39
C ARG A 1022 8.71 12.88 -18.15
N ARG A 1023 7.40 12.80 -17.89
CA ARG A 1023 6.44 13.86 -18.33
C ARG A 1023 5.31 14.15 -17.32
N THR A 1024 5.35 15.33 -16.70
CA THR A 1024 4.32 15.85 -15.79
C THR A 1024 4.15 17.37 -15.98
N ALA A 1025 2.93 17.89 -15.82
CA ALA A 1025 2.58 19.31 -15.95
C ALA A 1025 1.98 19.86 -14.64
N ALA A 1026 2.32 21.10 -14.27
CA ALA A 1026 1.69 21.78 -13.14
C ALA A 1026 0.72 22.85 -13.67
N CYS A 1027 -0.52 22.82 -13.20
CA CYS A 1027 -1.62 23.66 -13.66
C CYS A 1027 -2.06 24.62 -12.56
N SER A 1028 -2.28 25.88 -12.96
CA SER A 1028 -2.73 26.97 -12.09
C SER A 1028 -4.26 27.09 -12.00
N SER A 1029 -4.96 26.42 -12.91
CA SER A 1029 -6.42 26.43 -12.99
C SER A 1029 -6.95 25.09 -13.48
N LEU A 1030 -8.24 24.87 -13.24
CA LEU A 1030 -8.91 23.68 -13.74
C LEU A 1030 -9.09 23.72 -15.27
N GLU A 1031 -9.24 24.90 -15.84
CA GLU A 1031 -9.35 25.11 -17.29
C GLU A 1031 -8.06 24.74 -18.01
N GLU A 1032 -6.92 25.13 -17.45
CA GLU A 1032 -5.59 24.74 -17.93
C GLU A 1032 -5.44 23.22 -17.86
N ALA A 1033 -5.73 22.62 -16.70
CA ALA A 1033 -5.71 21.17 -16.52
C ALA A 1033 -6.61 20.45 -17.53
N LYS A 1034 -7.84 20.91 -17.75
CA LYS A 1034 -8.79 20.31 -18.69
C LYS A 1034 -8.43 20.55 -20.17
N SER A 1035 -7.54 21.50 -20.46
CA SER A 1035 -7.05 21.75 -21.82
C SER A 1035 -5.90 20.82 -22.24
N LEU A 1036 -5.24 20.16 -21.27
CA LEU A 1036 -4.11 19.27 -21.53
C LEU A 1036 -4.57 17.93 -22.13
N PRO A 1037 -3.70 17.21 -22.87
CA PRO A 1037 -4.03 15.90 -23.41
C PRO A 1037 -4.18 14.84 -22.30
N ASP A 1038 -5.06 13.85 -22.53
CA ASP A 1038 -5.18 12.67 -21.67
C ASP A 1038 -3.82 11.94 -21.56
N GLY A 1039 -3.53 11.37 -20.40
CA GLY A 1039 -2.24 10.73 -20.08
C GLY A 1039 -1.17 11.68 -19.53
N THR A 1040 -1.45 12.98 -19.45
CA THR A 1040 -0.58 13.95 -18.77
C THR A 1040 -0.74 13.77 -17.25
N PHE A 1041 0.34 13.50 -16.52
CA PHE A 1041 0.31 13.66 -15.06
C PHE A 1041 0.21 15.16 -14.78
N ILE A 1042 -0.82 15.58 -14.04
CA ILE A 1042 -1.06 16.97 -13.69
C ILE A 1042 -1.03 17.17 -12.18
N THR A 1043 -0.64 18.37 -11.75
CA THR A 1043 -0.85 18.85 -10.38
C THR A 1043 -1.58 20.19 -10.45
N ILE A 1044 -2.67 20.36 -9.71
CA ILE A 1044 -3.42 21.62 -9.58
C ILE A 1044 -3.27 22.15 -8.15
N SER A 1045 -2.59 23.30 -8.03
CA SER A 1045 -2.26 23.92 -6.74
C SER A 1045 -3.42 24.66 -6.07
N GLU A 1046 -3.22 25.07 -4.81
CA GLU A 1046 -4.18 25.81 -3.97
C GLU A 1046 -4.70 27.10 -4.62
N ASN A 1047 -3.95 27.65 -5.57
CA ASN A 1047 -4.32 28.85 -6.32
C ASN A 1047 -5.48 28.65 -7.28
N ALA A 1048 -5.86 27.40 -7.59
CA ALA A 1048 -6.98 27.08 -8.46
C ALA A 1048 -8.36 27.20 -7.80
N ASP A 1049 -8.40 27.52 -6.50
CA ASP A 1049 -9.61 27.73 -5.70
C ASP A 1049 -10.59 26.54 -5.75
N LEU A 1050 -10.09 25.30 -5.64
CA LEU A 1050 -10.90 24.08 -5.69
C LEU A 1050 -11.35 23.64 -4.29
N TYR A 1051 -12.61 23.26 -4.15
CA TYR A 1051 -13.21 22.76 -2.91
C TYR A 1051 -13.91 21.42 -3.12
N VAL A 1052 -13.83 20.54 -2.13
CA VAL A 1052 -14.51 19.23 -2.18
C VAL A 1052 -16.01 19.43 -2.11
N SER A 1053 -16.74 19.10 -3.18
CA SER A 1053 -18.20 19.23 -3.27
C SER A 1053 -18.95 17.93 -2.97
N ALA A 1054 -18.32 16.78 -3.23
CA ALA A 1054 -18.85 15.45 -2.93
C ALA A 1054 -17.75 14.38 -2.80
N ILE A 1055 -18.04 13.33 -2.02
CA ILE A 1055 -17.17 12.16 -1.84
C ILE A 1055 -18.01 10.90 -2.08
N PHE A 1056 -17.48 9.98 -2.86
CA PHE A 1056 -18.02 8.64 -3.10
C PHE A 1056 -16.91 7.60 -2.87
N PRO A 1057 -17.24 6.30 -2.68
CA PRO A 1057 -16.26 5.27 -2.30
C PRO A 1057 -15.00 5.16 -3.18
N GLU A 1058 -15.07 5.56 -4.46
CA GLU A 1058 -13.96 5.46 -5.42
C GLU A 1058 -13.59 6.80 -6.06
N SER A 1059 -14.28 7.90 -5.69
CA SER A 1059 -14.03 9.20 -6.33
C SER A 1059 -14.42 10.39 -5.47
N VAL A 1060 -13.61 11.44 -5.54
CA VAL A 1060 -13.83 12.75 -4.93
C VAL A 1060 -14.14 13.76 -6.03
N TYR A 1061 -15.08 14.68 -5.77
CA TYR A 1061 -15.48 15.72 -6.70
C TYR A 1061 -15.01 17.08 -6.16
N LEU A 1062 -14.32 17.83 -7.01
CA LEU A 1062 -13.75 19.14 -6.69
C LEU A 1062 -14.39 20.21 -7.56
N GLU A 1063 -14.93 21.26 -6.95
CA GLU A 1063 -15.58 22.39 -7.62
C GLU A 1063 -14.83 23.69 -7.31
N LYS A 1064 -14.64 24.55 -8.32
CA LYS A 1064 -14.06 25.88 -8.11
C LYS A 1064 -14.94 26.68 -7.16
N GLY A 1065 -14.34 27.52 -6.31
CA GLY A 1065 -15.07 28.35 -5.36
C GLY A 1065 -15.96 29.38 -6.03
N ASP A 1066 -15.60 29.83 -7.23
CA ASP A 1066 -16.44 30.66 -8.10
C ASP A 1066 -17.46 29.86 -8.94
N ARG A 1067 -17.38 28.52 -8.87
CA ARG A 1067 -18.26 27.54 -9.51
C ARG A 1067 -18.24 27.57 -11.04
N SER A 1068 -17.14 28.08 -11.60
CA SER A 1068 -16.93 28.13 -13.06
C SER A 1068 -16.55 26.77 -13.66
N GLY A 1069 -16.09 25.82 -12.85
CA GLY A 1069 -15.74 24.47 -13.27
C GLY A 1069 -15.61 23.49 -12.10
N ALA A 1070 -15.69 22.20 -12.39
CA ALA A 1070 -15.49 21.13 -11.41
C ALA A 1070 -14.86 19.89 -12.06
N ILE A 1071 -14.26 18.99 -11.30
CA ILE A 1071 -13.65 17.76 -11.84
C ILE A 1071 -13.82 16.59 -10.89
N ARG A 1072 -14.00 15.42 -11.48
CA ARG A 1072 -14.02 14.14 -10.77
C ARG A 1072 -12.60 13.58 -10.68
N VAL A 1073 -12.21 13.11 -9.50
CA VAL A 1073 -10.91 12.50 -9.22
C VAL A 1073 -11.13 11.09 -8.67
N TYR A 1074 -10.59 10.07 -9.33
CA TYR A 1074 -10.56 8.69 -8.82
C TYR A 1074 -9.38 8.52 -7.87
N THR A 1075 -9.67 8.23 -6.61
CA THR A 1075 -8.66 8.20 -5.54
C THR A 1075 -9.14 7.42 -4.32
N ASN A 1076 -8.18 6.83 -3.58
CA ASN A 1076 -8.39 6.27 -2.25
C ASN A 1076 -8.01 7.27 -1.13
N SER A 1077 -7.47 8.44 -1.49
CA SER A 1077 -7.18 9.56 -0.58
C SER A 1077 -8.41 10.47 -0.47
N GLY A 1078 -8.79 10.85 0.75
CA GLY A 1078 -9.99 11.65 1.00
C GLY A 1078 -9.67 13.00 1.65
N ALA A 1079 -10.33 14.05 1.15
CA ALA A 1079 -10.39 15.36 1.78
C ALA A 1079 -11.84 15.66 2.20
N PRO A 1080 -12.11 16.25 3.37
CA PRO A 1080 -13.48 16.47 3.85
C PRO A 1080 -14.29 17.37 2.91
N ILE A 1081 -15.61 17.16 2.83
CA ILE A 1081 -16.50 18.06 2.08
C ILE A 1081 -16.32 19.50 2.57
N SER A 1082 -16.33 20.45 1.64
CA SER A 1082 -16.09 21.89 1.84
C SER A 1082 -14.64 22.29 2.09
N SER A 1083 -13.71 21.34 2.27
CA SER A 1083 -12.28 21.70 2.36
C SER A 1083 -11.80 22.21 1.01
N LYS A 1084 -10.96 23.26 1.03
CA LYS A 1084 -10.16 23.64 -0.12
C LYS A 1084 -9.14 22.52 -0.34
N ALA A 1085 -8.88 22.15 -1.58
CA ALA A 1085 -7.97 21.05 -1.85
C ALA A 1085 -7.13 21.27 -3.10
N GLU A 1086 -5.92 20.75 -3.05
CA GLU A 1086 -5.08 20.50 -4.21
C GLU A 1086 -5.37 19.12 -4.77
N LEU A 1087 -5.08 18.93 -6.06
CA LEU A 1087 -5.14 17.61 -6.66
C LEU A 1087 -3.89 17.33 -7.49
N SER A 1088 -3.47 16.07 -7.51
CA SER A 1088 -2.54 15.54 -8.51
C SER A 1088 -3.10 14.28 -9.14
N GLY A 1089 -2.62 13.89 -10.31
CA GLY A 1089 -3.01 12.64 -10.95
C GLY A 1089 -3.00 12.71 -12.48
N ILE A 1090 -3.36 11.62 -13.12
CA ILE A 1090 -3.32 11.49 -14.57
C ILE A 1090 -4.65 11.92 -15.17
N LEU A 1091 -4.61 12.90 -16.06
CA LEU A 1091 -5.77 13.43 -16.75
C LEU A 1091 -6.36 12.44 -17.77
N ALA A 1092 -7.68 12.31 -17.84
CA ALA A 1092 -8.39 11.44 -18.79
C ALA A 1092 -9.78 11.98 -19.18
N THR A 1093 -10.42 11.32 -20.15
CA THR A 1093 -11.79 11.59 -20.59
C THR A 1093 -12.65 10.31 -20.55
N GLU A 1094 -13.74 10.33 -19.76
CA GLU A 1094 -14.66 9.19 -19.60
C GLU A 1094 -16.09 9.62 -19.93
N ASN A 1095 -16.79 8.89 -20.81
CA ASN A 1095 -18.17 9.19 -21.20
C ASN A 1095 -18.43 10.67 -21.58
N GLY A 1096 -17.43 11.35 -22.15
CA GLY A 1096 -17.53 12.77 -22.52
C GLY A 1096 -17.28 13.76 -21.37
N GLU A 1097 -16.85 13.28 -20.21
CA GLU A 1097 -16.46 14.04 -19.01
C GLU A 1097 -14.95 14.01 -18.81
N ARG A 1098 -14.35 15.14 -18.41
CA ARG A 1098 -12.94 15.21 -18.03
C ARG A 1098 -12.77 14.77 -16.58
N VAL A 1099 -11.88 13.81 -16.34
CA VAL A 1099 -11.62 13.20 -15.02
C VAL A 1099 -10.12 13.11 -14.72
N ILE A 1100 -9.77 12.87 -13.46
CA ILE A 1100 -8.41 12.56 -13.01
C ILE A 1100 -8.36 11.14 -12.49
N ASN A 1101 -7.46 10.33 -13.03
CA ASN A 1101 -7.21 8.96 -12.64
C ASN A 1101 -5.92 8.86 -11.82
N PHE A 1102 -5.87 7.88 -10.92
CA PHE A 1102 -4.74 7.72 -9.99
C PHE A 1102 -4.45 9.01 -9.21
N GLY A 1103 -5.51 9.73 -8.87
CA GLY A 1103 -5.38 11.06 -8.30
C GLY A 1103 -5.09 11.03 -6.80
N THR A 1104 -4.51 12.10 -6.31
CA THR A 1104 -4.46 12.41 -4.87
C THR A 1104 -5.22 13.70 -4.66
N VAL A 1105 -6.04 13.78 -3.62
CA VAL A 1105 -6.73 15.01 -3.21
C VAL A 1105 -6.24 15.38 -1.82
N THR A 1106 -5.51 16.48 -1.73
CA THR A 1106 -4.88 16.92 -0.49
C THR A 1106 -5.59 18.17 0.02
N PRO A 1107 -6.21 18.14 1.22
CA PRO A 1107 -6.84 19.33 1.77
C PRO A 1107 -5.78 20.39 2.09
N VAL A 1108 -6.11 21.65 1.81
CA VAL A 1108 -5.28 22.83 2.11
C VAL A 1108 -6.08 23.84 2.92
N SER A 1109 -5.39 24.85 3.45
CA SER A 1109 -6.03 25.86 4.31
C SER A 1109 -7.13 26.60 3.56
N GLY A 1110 -8.30 26.65 4.20
CA GLY A 1110 -9.52 27.22 3.63
C GLY A 1110 -10.62 26.18 3.54
N SER A 1111 -11.83 26.62 3.86
CA SER A 1111 -13.03 25.83 3.63
C SER A 1111 -14.11 26.73 3.08
N LYS A 1112 -14.82 26.25 2.08
CA LYS A 1112 -15.97 26.92 1.52
C LYS A 1112 -17.04 25.89 1.27
N LEU A 1113 -18.17 26.04 1.94
CA LEU A 1113 -19.35 25.25 1.62
C LEU A 1113 -19.81 25.65 0.21
N ILE A 1114 -19.76 24.69 -0.71
CA ILE A 1114 -20.33 24.86 -2.04
C ILE A 1114 -21.81 24.56 -1.94
N GLU A 1115 -22.64 25.60 -1.97
CA GLU A 1115 -24.10 25.47 -2.02
C GLU A 1115 -24.53 24.92 -3.37
N PRO A 1116 -25.59 24.10 -3.49
CA PRO A 1116 -26.01 23.58 -4.79
C PRO A 1116 -26.60 24.66 -5.71
N ILE A 1117 -26.33 24.60 -7.03
CA ILE A 1117 -27.01 25.45 -8.03
C ILE A 1117 -28.41 24.88 -8.26
N ALA A 1118 -29.44 25.70 -8.07
CA ALA A 1118 -30.78 25.36 -8.52
C ALA A 1118 -30.81 25.21 -10.05
N MET A 1119 -31.11 24.02 -10.55
CA MET A 1119 -31.30 23.79 -11.97
C MET A 1119 -32.66 24.33 -12.40
N ASN A 1120 -32.67 25.30 -13.31
CA ASN A 1120 -33.90 25.96 -13.76
C ASN A 1120 -34.19 25.81 -15.27
N THR A 1121 -33.20 25.58 -16.15
CA THR A 1121 -33.43 25.44 -17.62
C THR A 1121 -32.30 24.73 -18.40
N ARG A 1122 -32.18 23.39 -18.32
CA ARG A 1122 -31.29 22.52 -19.14
C ARG A 1122 -29.76 22.61 -19.00
N SER A 1123 -29.16 23.65 -18.42
CA SER A 1123 -27.69 23.69 -18.33
C SER A 1123 -27.18 22.98 -17.07
N LEU A 1124 -26.79 21.71 -17.19
CA LEU A 1124 -25.89 21.02 -16.23
C LEU A 1124 -24.47 21.62 -16.28
N GLY A 1125 -24.34 22.93 -16.44
CA GLY A 1125 -23.09 23.59 -16.78
C GLY A 1125 -23.05 25.03 -16.31
N GLY A 1126 -22.91 25.22 -15.00
CA GLY A 1126 -22.50 26.48 -14.39
C GLY A 1126 -23.32 27.72 -14.79
N LEU A 1127 -22.73 28.89 -14.58
CA LEU A 1127 -23.35 30.20 -14.82
C LEU A 1127 -23.93 30.34 -16.24
N PRO A 1128 -25.01 31.13 -16.43
CA PRO A 1128 -25.52 31.47 -17.76
C PRO A 1128 -24.37 31.96 -18.65
N ASN A 1129 -24.23 31.38 -19.86
CA ASN A 1129 -23.20 31.64 -20.90
C ASN A 1129 -22.00 30.66 -20.99
N TRP A 1130 -21.92 29.60 -20.18
CA TRP A 1130 -20.89 28.56 -20.32
C TRP A 1130 -21.46 27.31 -21.02
N ILE A 1131 -21.02 27.03 -22.26
CA ILE A 1131 -21.56 25.94 -23.10
C ILE A 1131 -20.75 24.64 -22.91
N GLY A 1132 -21.42 23.57 -22.46
CA GLY A 1132 -21.19 22.17 -22.88
C GLY A 1132 -19.98 21.40 -22.30
N THR A 1133 -20.25 20.28 -21.60
CA THR A 1133 -19.32 19.21 -21.14
C THR A 1133 -18.16 19.58 -20.22
N SER A 1134 -17.69 20.82 -20.23
CA SER A 1134 -16.59 21.31 -19.39
C SER A 1134 -16.92 21.40 -17.90
N ASN A 1135 -18.20 21.31 -17.55
CA ASN A 1135 -18.76 21.67 -16.23
C ASN A 1135 -19.56 20.52 -15.57
N LEU A 1136 -19.30 19.27 -15.97
CA LEU A 1136 -19.69 18.12 -15.16
C LEU A 1136 -18.85 18.09 -13.88
N ALA A 1137 -19.31 17.33 -12.88
CA ALA A 1137 -18.84 17.32 -11.49
C ALA A 1137 -19.30 18.50 -10.60
N ILE A 1138 -20.31 19.29 -11.03
CA ILE A 1138 -20.84 20.44 -10.25
C ILE A 1138 -21.97 19.99 -9.31
N LEU A 1139 -22.00 20.53 -8.09
CA LEU A 1139 -23.09 20.33 -7.14
C LEU A 1139 -24.34 21.13 -7.54
N VAL A 1140 -25.44 20.43 -7.78
CA VAL A 1140 -26.72 20.97 -8.25
C VAL A 1140 -27.87 20.54 -7.34
N ARG A 1141 -28.96 21.31 -7.35
CA ARG A 1141 -30.24 20.96 -6.76
C ARG A 1141 -31.33 21.00 -7.81
N ILE A 1142 -32.09 19.93 -7.95
CA ILE A 1142 -33.21 19.79 -8.85
C ILE A 1142 -34.47 19.60 -8.00
N ALA A 1143 -35.55 20.31 -8.30
CA ALA A 1143 -36.82 20.10 -7.64
C ALA A 1143 -37.93 19.96 -8.67
N GLY A 1144 -38.78 18.96 -8.52
CA GLY A 1144 -39.78 18.66 -9.53
C GLY A 1144 -40.63 17.45 -9.19
N ARG A 1145 -41.53 17.12 -10.11
CA ARG A 1145 -42.38 15.93 -9.96
C ARG A 1145 -41.60 14.70 -10.40
N VAL A 1146 -41.59 13.66 -9.57
CA VAL A 1146 -41.07 12.35 -9.95
C VAL A 1146 -41.99 11.76 -11.04
N THR A 1147 -41.46 11.56 -12.24
CA THR A 1147 -42.20 11.06 -13.42
C THR A 1147 -41.91 9.61 -13.74
N ASN A 1148 -40.76 9.09 -13.30
CA ASN A 1148 -40.39 7.69 -13.46
C ASN A 1148 -39.57 7.21 -12.26
N VAL A 1149 -39.78 5.95 -11.84
CA VAL A 1149 -39.03 5.29 -10.78
C VAL A 1149 -38.54 3.94 -11.28
N GLY A 1150 -37.22 3.79 -11.37
CA GLY A 1150 -36.52 2.56 -11.67
C GLY A 1150 -35.72 2.03 -10.48
N PRO A 1151 -35.11 0.84 -10.58
CA PRO A 1151 -34.46 0.18 -9.44
C PRO A 1151 -33.29 0.97 -8.84
N ASN A 1152 -32.56 1.73 -9.66
CA ASN A 1152 -31.41 2.55 -9.24
C ASN A 1152 -31.51 4.00 -9.73
N TRP A 1153 -32.69 4.42 -10.22
CA TRP A 1153 -32.84 5.69 -10.90
C TRP A 1153 -34.23 6.28 -10.68
N ILE A 1154 -34.32 7.60 -10.66
CA ILE A 1154 -35.60 8.31 -10.84
C ILE A 1154 -35.47 9.37 -11.92
N THR A 1155 -36.60 9.75 -12.52
CA THR A 1155 -36.67 10.89 -13.41
C THR A 1155 -37.52 11.97 -12.75
N ILE A 1156 -36.99 13.20 -12.70
CA ILE A 1156 -37.66 14.36 -12.10
C ILE A 1156 -37.94 15.41 -13.16
N ASP A 1157 -39.22 15.67 -13.39
CA ASP A 1157 -39.68 16.80 -14.20
C ASP A 1157 -39.65 18.08 -13.37
N ASP A 1158 -38.60 18.85 -13.60
CA ASP A 1158 -38.35 20.18 -13.02
C ASP A 1158 -39.12 21.30 -13.73
N GLY A 1159 -40.03 20.95 -14.66
CA GLY A 1159 -40.78 21.91 -15.46
C GLY A 1159 -40.00 22.51 -16.62
N SER A 1160 -38.78 22.04 -16.88
CA SER A 1160 -37.93 22.52 -17.98
C SER A 1160 -38.33 22.01 -19.37
N GLY A 1161 -39.29 21.08 -19.45
CA GLY A 1161 -39.65 20.40 -20.69
C GLY A 1161 -38.55 19.45 -21.20
N LEU A 1162 -37.61 19.06 -20.34
CA LEU A 1162 -36.64 18.01 -20.63
C LEU A 1162 -37.31 16.66 -20.80
N ILE A 1163 -36.74 15.81 -21.65
CA ILE A 1163 -37.09 14.40 -21.73
C ILE A 1163 -35.81 13.63 -21.44
N ALA A 1164 -35.84 12.82 -20.40
CA ALA A 1164 -34.77 11.91 -20.03
C ALA A 1164 -34.54 10.86 -21.13
N SER A 1165 -33.39 10.22 -21.03
CA SER A 1165 -32.92 9.17 -21.94
C SER A 1165 -33.90 8.04 -22.24
N ASP A 1166 -34.78 7.76 -21.30
CA ASP A 1166 -35.77 6.68 -21.33
C ASP A 1166 -37.15 7.16 -21.82
N GLY A 1167 -37.26 8.41 -22.27
CA GLY A 1167 -38.48 8.99 -22.85
C GLY A 1167 -39.40 9.67 -21.84
N PHE A 1168 -39.05 9.69 -20.55
CA PHE A 1168 -39.86 10.33 -19.51
C PHE A 1168 -39.49 11.82 -19.34
N PRO A 1169 -40.45 12.72 -19.08
CA PRO A 1169 -40.14 14.12 -18.83
C PRO A 1169 -39.24 14.30 -17.60
N GLY A 1170 -38.10 14.99 -17.74
CA GLY A 1170 -37.23 15.36 -16.62
C GLY A 1170 -35.75 15.00 -16.75
N VAL A 1171 -35.00 15.20 -15.65
CA VAL A 1171 -33.59 14.84 -15.48
C VAL A 1171 -33.48 13.49 -14.76
N LYS A 1172 -32.53 12.64 -15.19
CA LYS A 1172 -32.28 11.34 -14.56
C LYS A 1172 -31.37 11.50 -13.34
N ILE A 1173 -31.80 10.94 -12.22
CA ILE A 1173 -31.07 10.91 -10.96
C ILE A 1173 -30.62 9.47 -10.70
N ARG A 1174 -29.34 9.26 -10.37
CA ARG A 1174 -28.82 7.94 -9.97
C ARG A 1174 -28.88 7.78 -8.47
N CYS A 1175 -29.63 6.81 -7.99
CA CYS A 1175 -29.92 6.61 -6.58
C CYS A 1175 -29.35 5.28 -6.04
N ASP A 1176 -28.21 4.82 -6.56
CA ASP A 1176 -27.62 3.55 -6.10
C ASP A 1176 -27.51 3.52 -4.57
N MET A 1177 -28.06 2.48 -3.95
CA MET A 1177 -28.00 2.28 -2.49
C MET A 1177 -28.65 3.41 -1.66
N LEU A 1178 -29.43 4.30 -2.29
CA LEU A 1178 -30.17 5.37 -1.62
C LEU A 1178 -31.66 5.06 -1.54
N SER A 1179 -32.31 5.63 -0.53
CA SER A 1179 -33.76 5.56 -0.34
C SER A 1179 -34.47 6.34 -1.45
N ILE A 1180 -35.11 5.64 -2.39
CA ILE A 1180 -35.79 6.25 -3.53
C ILE A 1180 -37.15 6.82 -3.11
N PRO A 1181 -37.46 8.11 -3.40
CA PRO A 1181 -38.78 8.68 -3.17
C PRO A 1181 -39.88 7.89 -3.91
N ASN A 1182 -40.85 7.35 -3.17
CA ASN A 1182 -41.97 6.53 -3.69
C ASN A 1182 -43.25 6.94 -2.94
N PRO A 1183 -44.43 7.11 -3.59
CA PRO A 1183 -44.76 6.89 -5.00
C PRO A 1183 -44.77 8.13 -5.89
N ALA A 1184 -44.67 7.93 -7.20
CA ALA A 1184 -44.95 8.95 -8.20
C ALA A 1184 -46.48 9.25 -8.26
N PRO A 1185 -46.91 10.52 -8.41
CA PRO A 1185 -46.09 11.72 -8.52
C PRO A 1185 -45.93 12.39 -7.16
N THR A 1186 -44.77 12.18 -6.52
CA THR A 1186 -44.35 13.00 -5.38
C THR A 1186 -43.44 14.11 -5.88
N PHE A 1187 -43.50 15.27 -5.24
CA PHE A 1187 -42.53 16.32 -5.47
C PHE A 1187 -41.26 15.94 -4.71
N ALA A 1188 -40.12 16.05 -5.36
CA ALA A 1188 -38.83 15.73 -4.75
C ALA A 1188 -37.83 16.83 -5.09
N ALA A 1189 -37.08 17.26 -4.07
CA ALA A 1189 -35.95 18.15 -4.18
C ALA A 1189 -34.67 17.35 -3.91
N ILE A 1190 -33.85 17.19 -4.96
CA ILE A 1190 -32.63 16.38 -4.95
C ILE A 1190 -31.42 17.27 -5.05
N THR A 1191 -30.49 17.15 -4.10
CA THR A 1191 -29.15 17.72 -4.20
C THR A 1191 -28.16 16.64 -4.65
N GLY A 1192 -27.26 16.95 -5.58
CA GLY A 1192 -26.30 15.96 -6.06
C GLY A 1192 -25.32 16.53 -7.07
N VAL A 1193 -24.33 15.73 -7.48
CA VAL A 1193 -23.32 16.15 -8.46
C VAL A 1193 -23.74 15.76 -9.87
N SER A 1194 -23.57 16.68 -10.82
CA SER A 1194 -23.77 16.40 -12.24
C SER A 1194 -22.66 15.49 -12.77
N THR A 1195 -23.01 14.42 -13.49
CA THR A 1195 -22.05 13.45 -14.04
C THR A 1195 -22.59 12.85 -15.34
N THR A 1196 -21.78 12.05 -16.03
CA THR A 1196 -22.21 11.25 -17.18
C THR A 1196 -22.17 9.75 -16.92
N GLU A 1197 -23.06 9.01 -17.57
CA GLU A 1197 -23.11 7.55 -17.52
C GLU A 1197 -23.46 6.92 -18.85
N SER A 1198 -22.79 5.83 -19.18
CA SER A 1198 -23.07 5.04 -20.37
C SER A 1198 -24.04 3.90 -20.01
N VAL A 1199 -25.21 3.86 -20.66
CA VAL A 1199 -26.13 2.72 -20.58
C VAL A 1199 -26.41 2.24 -22.01
N ASN A 1200 -26.13 0.97 -22.29
CA ASN A 1200 -26.25 0.37 -23.63
C ASN A 1200 -25.51 1.12 -24.75
N GLY A 1201 -24.37 1.73 -24.43
CA GLY A 1201 -23.55 2.46 -25.40
C GLY A 1201 -24.03 3.89 -25.70
N GLN A 1202 -25.08 4.37 -25.04
CA GLN A 1202 -25.48 5.77 -25.05
C GLN A 1202 -25.08 6.47 -23.76
N ILE A 1203 -24.53 7.69 -23.91
CA ILE A 1203 -24.10 8.53 -22.79
C ILE A 1203 -25.26 9.42 -22.35
N TYR A 1204 -25.54 9.38 -21.06
CA TYR A 1204 -26.60 10.12 -20.41
C TYR A 1204 -26.01 11.04 -19.35
N LYS A 1205 -26.50 12.28 -19.28
CA LYS A 1205 -26.17 13.17 -18.17
C LYS A 1205 -27.13 12.90 -17.03
N VAL A 1206 -26.58 12.70 -15.84
CA VAL A 1206 -27.32 12.30 -14.65
C VAL A 1206 -26.88 13.14 -13.46
N VAL A 1207 -27.70 13.17 -12.42
CA VAL A 1207 -27.31 13.75 -11.12
C VAL A 1207 -27.19 12.63 -10.10
N ARG A 1208 -26.09 12.63 -9.35
CA ARG A 1208 -25.81 11.64 -8.32
C ARG A 1208 -25.88 12.29 -6.93
N PRO A 1209 -26.90 11.97 -6.11
CA PRO A 1209 -27.00 12.45 -4.73
C PRO A 1209 -25.86 11.87 -3.88
N ARG A 1210 -25.45 12.59 -2.83
CA ARG A 1210 -24.31 12.17 -1.99
C ARG A 1210 -24.74 11.20 -0.90
N ASN A 1211 -25.98 11.34 -0.40
CA ASN A 1211 -26.58 10.49 0.62
C ASN A 1211 -28.12 10.69 0.66
N ASP A 1212 -28.80 9.95 1.54
CA ASP A 1212 -30.27 10.02 1.70
C ASP A 1212 -30.79 11.40 2.11
N SER A 1213 -30.01 12.21 2.84
CA SER A 1213 -30.45 13.56 3.26
C SER A 1213 -30.51 14.56 2.11
N ASP A 1214 -29.81 14.28 1.01
CA ASP A 1214 -29.90 15.06 -0.22
C ASP A 1214 -31.18 14.74 -1.02
N MET A 1215 -31.94 13.71 -0.63
CA MET A 1215 -33.19 13.28 -1.26
C MET A 1215 -34.39 13.74 -0.44
N GLN A 1216 -34.81 15.00 -0.60
CA GLN A 1216 -35.95 15.54 0.15
C GLN A 1216 -37.27 15.31 -0.59
N GLN A 1217 -38.21 14.64 0.06
CA GLN A 1217 -39.59 14.52 -0.40
C GLN A 1217 -40.40 15.68 0.19
N GLU A 1218 -41.06 16.47 -0.66
CA GLU A 1218 -41.91 17.61 -0.26
C GLU A 1218 -43.40 17.34 -0.44
#